data_AF-A0A976FHW6-F1
#
_entry.id   AF-A0A976FHW6-F1
#
_cell.length_a   1.000
_cell.length_b   1.000
_cell.length_c   1.000
_cell.angle_alpha   90.00
_cell.angle_beta   90.00
_cell.angle_gamma   90.00
#
_symmetry.space_group_name_H-M   'P 1'
#
loop_
_entity.id
_entity.type
_entity.pdbx_description
1 polymer ?
#
loop_
_entity_poly.entity_id
_entity_poly.type
_entity_poly.pdbx_seq_one_letter_code
_entity_poly.pdbx_strand_id
1 'polypeptide(L)'
;MVSAWEILRSTQQLPLAEKELVFGKQLTQAAAAKSTAGAAWGKSARKWVAASDPPVREFGDAMPHELRTLVAASFDIFVSIQQTVQHSALNVARASREYREALKTCIFALEDRLESMTNDFASSEDESEFLDLLKVSLAIWHLCELLFLRKGARGADRMLAYELARWLQEHYCSTVIEKTEKESERLKKLLTPEDDPVFYRTIQSFVMAGNGASAWSLLASHSSYKSLELRHAMSSTGTSTLTAFHALQKLLLTMPGRADTSWNSADRAEWSHWHTACQYLLYNDSFIKTNAGLKTLVEILSANENVLNQCAETWYELMMARLFLDEPKTIAHRFEFLMANCFRVKHSNETIQMGNFECIVLAILQYDIQSALQDIIALGFSWMAAHLADLLQRNHVIVPLEIMPEGDCTLYERFVLQYAMDIGASCGMWQVAVRYYECCPQYGAQAIRSTLAREPLETDFKTERLLEYCHGKAFLARTQREIMRHRAEECHGKKMYAAAISWLLRGHHFDEIDALCDVLLKECDDRHALTPLHEAVQFLETRSDLVHPRKLAWVVKYRELVLIQDDLESLRQVLEKDASLDDQEKHQADCKQLRFVALEAAKRLDWLLRSNDAPKVLRSQILQQTERLLKESPTVFESRHLYSLLTYLQQLDRAFDRHEFYQVSANQHLKERVESLIGRNLAEAMLQEATASGCGLKLQNGQGKVAGTQPFLIADASMAS
;
A
#
# COMPACT_ATOMS: atom_id res chain seq x y z
N MET A 1 24.59 19.03 -47.25
CA MET A 1 24.79 18.27 -46.00
C MET A 1 23.47 18.31 -45.26
N VAL A 2 22.67 17.26 -45.44
CA VAL A 2 21.41 17.09 -44.71
C VAL A 2 21.77 16.95 -43.23
N SER A 3 21.13 17.75 -42.39
CA SER A 3 21.41 17.75 -40.95
C SER A 3 21.15 16.35 -40.40
N ALA A 4 22.02 15.82 -39.54
CA ALA A 4 21.84 14.51 -38.90
C ALA A 4 20.46 14.38 -38.21
N TRP A 5 19.85 15.52 -37.86
CA TRP A 5 18.49 15.65 -37.33
C TRP A 5 17.36 15.33 -38.32
N GLU A 6 17.53 15.54 -39.63
CA GLU A 6 16.51 15.24 -40.64
C GLU A 6 16.46 13.75 -40.98
N ILE A 7 17.59 13.05 -40.82
CA ILE A 7 17.70 11.60 -41.07
C ILE A 7 17.13 10.80 -39.89
N LEU A 8 17.38 11.23 -38.64
CA LEU A 8 16.77 10.61 -37.44
C LEU A 8 15.24 10.78 -37.37
N ARG A 9 14.72 11.88 -37.94
CA ARG A 9 13.27 12.06 -38.12
C ARG A 9 12.67 11.08 -39.13
N SER A 10 13.43 10.66 -40.14
CA SER A 10 12.97 9.70 -41.15
C SER A 10 12.89 8.25 -40.64
N THR A 11 13.54 7.95 -39.51
CA THR A 11 13.57 6.62 -38.89
C THR A 11 12.62 6.49 -37.69
N GLN A 12 11.75 7.47 -37.42
CA GLN A 12 10.67 7.32 -36.44
C GLN A 12 9.60 6.33 -36.94
N GLN A 13 9.87 5.04 -36.73
CA GLN A 13 8.85 4.02 -36.50
C GLN A 13 9.11 3.36 -35.13
N LEU A 14 9.13 4.17 -34.08
CA LEU A 14 8.42 3.76 -32.87
C LEU A 14 6.94 4.00 -33.17
N PRO A 15 5.99 3.19 -32.64
CA PRO A 15 4.59 3.59 -32.72
C PRO A 15 4.56 5.01 -32.17
N LEU A 16 3.99 5.94 -32.94
CA LEU A 16 3.43 7.13 -32.35
C LEU A 16 2.62 6.60 -31.16
N ALA A 17 3.14 6.71 -29.94
CA ALA A 17 2.28 6.94 -28.81
C ALA A 17 1.57 8.21 -29.25
N GLU A 18 0.39 8.01 -29.81
CA GLU A 18 -0.43 9.05 -30.39
C GLU A 18 -0.40 10.21 -29.40
N LYS A 19 -0.23 11.43 -29.92
CA LYS A 19 -0.29 12.69 -29.17
C LYS A 19 -1.70 12.95 -28.63
N GLU A 20 -2.29 11.92 -28.05
CA GLU A 20 -3.58 11.87 -27.40
C GLU A 20 -3.36 11.10 -26.10
N LEU A 21 -2.84 11.81 -25.09
CA LEU A 21 -2.97 11.42 -23.68
C LEU A 21 -4.45 11.56 -23.30
N VAL A 22 -5.27 10.68 -23.88
CA VAL A 22 -6.67 10.51 -23.50
C VAL A 22 -6.68 9.41 -22.45
N PHE A 23 -7.44 9.62 -21.37
CA PHE A 23 -7.84 8.57 -20.42
C PHE A 23 -8.60 7.46 -21.17
N GLY A 24 -7.86 6.60 -21.86
CA GLY A 24 -8.34 5.47 -22.63
C GLY A 24 -7.92 4.18 -21.95
N LYS A 25 -8.90 3.43 -21.43
CA LYS A 25 -8.75 2.10 -20.80
C LYS A 25 -7.90 1.09 -21.59
N GLN A 26 -7.62 1.33 -22.87
CA GLN A 26 -6.96 0.38 -23.78
C GLN A 26 -5.43 0.50 -23.85
N LEU A 27 -4.84 1.69 -23.65
CA LEU A 27 -3.38 1.87 -23.75
C LEU A 27 -2.65 1.51 -22.45
N THR A 28 -3.24 1.81 -21.29
CA THR A 28 -2.74 1.31 -19.99
C THR A 28 -2.80 -0.21 -19.91
N GLN A 29 -3.81 -0.84 -20.53
CA GLN A 29 -3.86 -2.30 -20.63
C GLN A 29 -2.80 -2.86 -21.59
N ALA A 30 -2.50 -2.21 -22.72
CA ALA A 30 -1.48 -2.70 -23.66
C ALA A 30 -0.04 -2.49 -23.17
N ALA A 31 0.24 -1.37 -22.49
CA ALA A 31 1.53 -1.09 -21.84
C ALA A 31 1.70 -1.92 -20.55
N ALA A 32 0.67 -2.08 -19.73
CA ALA A 32 0.70 -2.95 -18.54
C ALA A 32 0.62 -4.45 -18.86
N ALA A 33 0.13 -4.84 -20.04
CA ALA A 33 0.18 -6.22 -20.51
C ALA A 33 1.56 -6.63 -21.03
N LYS A 34 2.38 -5.66 -21.47
CA LYS A 34 3.74 -5.90 -22.00
C LYS A 34 4.87 -5.52 -21.04
N SER A 35 4.59 -4.78 -19.96
CA SER A 35 5.58 -4.45 -18.93
C SER A 35 5.68 -5.59 -17.90
N THR A 36 6.85 -6.23 -17.86
CA THR A 36 7.26 -7.25 -16.87
C THR A 36 7.34 -6.66 -15.46
N ALA A 37 7.55 -5.35 -15.32
CA ALA A 37 7.59 -4.65 -14.03
C ALA A 37 6.25 -4.70 -13.26
N GLY A 38 5.12 -4.67 -13.97
CA GLY A 38 3.79 -4.79 -13.36
C GLY A 38 3.51 -6.17 -12.73
N ALA A 39 4.35 -7.18 -12.98
CA ALA A 39 4.29 -8.47 -12.30
C ALA A 39 5.05 -8.46 -10.96
N ALA A 40 6.12 -7.66 -10.83
CA ALA A 40 7.00 -7.65 -9.65
C ALA A 40 6.43 -6.87 -8.45
N TRP A 41 5.58 -5.88 -8.69
CA TRP A 41 4.81 -5.16 -7.65
C TRP A 41 3.54 -5.90 -7.21
N GLY A 42 3.43 -7.18 -7.58
CA GLY A 42 2.27 -8.04 -7.39
C GLY A 42 1.36 -8.05 -8.61
N LYS A 43 0.96 -9.24 -9.09
CA LYS A 43 0.03 -9.45 -10.22
C LYS A 43 -1.32 -8.74 -10.00
N SER A 44 -1.61 -8.29 -8.78
CA SER A 44 -2.78 -7.50 -8.41
C SER A 44 -2.75 -6.04 -8.84
N ALA A 45 -1.59 -5.44 -9.19
CA ALA A 45 -1.56 -4.09 -9.77
C ALA A 45 -2.38 -4.03 -11.09
N ARG A 46 -2.42 -5.14 -11.86
CA ARG A 46 -3.24 -5.28 -13.07
C ARG A 46 -4.76 -5.33 -12.78
N LYS A 47 -5.19 -5.67 -11.55
CA LYS A 47 -6.61 -5.75 -11.17
C LYS A 47 -7.23 -4.40 -10.79
N TRP A 48 -6.44 -3.33 -10.58
CA TRP A 48 -6.98 -2.01 -10.23
C TRP A 48 -7.67 -1.28 -11.41
N VAL A 49 -7.35 -1.66 -12.65
CA VAL A 49 -7.85 -1.00 -13.88
C VAL A 49 -9.10 -1.71 -14.46
N ALA A 50 -9.37 -2.96 -14.08
CA ALA A 50 -10.52 -3.73 -14.56
C ALA A 50 -11.76 -3.52 -13.66
N ALA A 51 -12.41 -2.37 -13.80
CA ALA A 51 -13.77 -2.16 -13.30
C ALA A 51 -14.78 -2.88 -14.21
N SER A 52 -15.07 -4.14 -13.91
CA SER A 52 -16.29 -4.84 -14.34
C SER A 52 -16.40 -6.22 -13.65
N ASP A 53 -17.27 -6.27 -12.63
CA ASP A 53 -17.88 -7.43 -11.95
C ASP A 53 -17.01 -8.48 -11.24
N PRO A 54 -17.50 -9.07 -10.12
CA PRO A 54 -16.67 -9.81 -9.20
C PRO A 54 -16.53 -11.27 -9.65
N PRO A 55 -15.30 -11.79 -9.63
CA PRO A 55 -15.10 -13.05 -8.96
C PRO A 55 -13.93 -12.91 -7.98
N VAL A 56 -14.20 -13.27 -6.71
CA VAL A 56 -13.22 -13.56 -5.65
C VAL A 56 -12.07 -12.53 -5.52
N ARG A 57 -12.20 -11.63 -4.54
CA ARG A 57 -11.14 -10.72 -4.09
C ARG A 57 -9.94 -11.52 -3.55
N GLU A 58 -9.10 -12.02 -4.44
CA GLU A 58 -7.77 -12.53 -4.09
C GLU A 58 -6.87 -11.35 -3.75
N PHE A 59 -6.90 -10.93 -2.49
CA PHE A 59 -5.79 -10.20 -1.87
C PHE A 59 -4.66 -11.22 -1.66
N GLY A 60 -3.76 -11.37 -2.64
CA GLY A 60 -2.91 -12.56 -2.72
C GLY A 60 -1.40 -12.32 -2.87
N ASP A 61 -0.96 -11.33 -3.64
CA ASP A 61 0.48 -11.22 -3.90
C ASP A 61 1.17 -10.42 -2.80
N ALA A 62 1.89 -11.15 -1.95
CA ALA A 62 2.85 -10.55 -1.03
C ALA A 62 4.00 -9.96 -1.85
N MET A 63 4.06 -8.62 -1.92
CA MET A 63 5.26 -7.89 -2.35
C MET A 63 6.52 -8.58 -1.76
N PRO A 64 7.54 -8.89 -2.56
CA PRO A 64 8.77 -9.53 -2.09
C PRO A 64 9.37 -8.82 -0.88
N HIS A 65 9.99 -9.56 0.03
CA HIS A 65 10.52 -9.01 1.27
C HIS A 65 11.56 -7.91 1.02
N GLU A 66 12.42 -8.11 0.05
CA GLU A 66 13.48 -7.19 -0.38
C GLU A 66 12.88 -5.89 -0.92
N LEU A 67 11.77 -6.00 -1.66
CA LEU A 67 11.05 -4.84 -2.17
C LEU A 67 10.32 -4.09 -1.05
N ARG A 68 9.78 -4.78 -0.04
CA ARG A 68 9.24 -4.13 1.17
C ARG A 68 10.32 -3.38 1.93
N THR A 69 11.52 -3.94 2.04
CA THR A 69 12.68 -3.29 2.66
C THR A 69 13.10 -2.06 1.86
N LEU A 70 13.12 -2.13 0.53
CA LEU A 70 13.34 -0.96 -0.34
C LEU A 70 12.28 0.12 -0.12
N VAL A 71 10.99 -0.26 -0.08
CA VAL A 71 9.88 0.68 0.16
C VAL A 71 9.99 1.33 1.53
N ALA A 72 10.35 0.58 2.58
CA ALA A 72 10.55 1.12 3.92
C ALA A 72 11.71 2.13 3.96
N ALA A 73 12.89 1.74 3.44
CA ALA A 73 14.05 2.61 3.41
C ALA A 73 13.81 3.87 2.56
N SER A 74 13.18 3.72 1.39
CA SER A 74 12.83 4.86 0.52
C SER A 74 11.76 5.76 1.14
N PHE A 75 10.82 5.21 1.90
CA PHE A 75 9.83 5.99 2.64
C PHE A 75 10.47 6.85 3.74
N ASP A 76 11.42 6.30 4.49
CA ASP A 76 12.14 7.06 5.52
C ASP A 76 12.91 8.25 4.92
N ILE A 77 13.57 8.02 3.78
CA ILE A 77 14.25 9.07 3.01
C ILE A 77 13.24 10.12 2.54
N PHE A 78 12.12 9.69 1.96
CA PHE A 78 11.08 10.58 1.46
C PHE A 78 10.51 11.48 2.57
N VAL A 79 10.11 10.91 3.71
CA VAL A 79 9.56 11.66 4.85
C VAL A 79 10.58 12.66 5.41
N SER A 80 11.85 12.26 5.53
CA SER A 80 12.94 13.13 5.99
C SER A 80 13.10 14.37 5.09
N ILE A 81 13.01 14.18 3.77
CA ILE A 81 13.09 15.28 2.80
C ILE A 81 11.87 16.20 2.91
N GLN A 82 10.66 15.66 3.05
CA GLN A 82 9.43 16.44 3.18
C GLN A 82 9.42 17.34 4.42
N GLN A 83 10.03 16.89 5.52
CA GLN A 83 10.12 17.66 6.78
C GLN A 83 11.18 18.77 6.72
N THR A 84 12.09 18.74 5.76
CA THR A 84 13.20 19.69 5.69
C THR A 84 12.76 21.00 5.03
N VAL A 85 12.65 22.08 5.82
CA VAL A 85 12.15 23.41 5.38
C VAL A 85 13.05 24.10 4.34
N GLN A 86 14.35 23.78 4.31
CA GLN A 86 15.30 24.32 3.34
C GLN A 86 15.86 23.21 2.45
N HIS A 87 15.40 23.16 1.20
CA HIS A 87 15.92 22.25 0.17
C HIS A 87 17.27 22.76 -0.34
N SER A 88 18.33 22.51 0.42
CA SER A 88 19.68 22.73 -0.10
C SER A 88 20.01 21.65 -1.13
N ALA A 89 20.74 22.02 -2.19
CA ALA A 89 21.24 21.07 -3.19
C ALA A 89 22.10 19.95 -2.55
N LEU A 90 22.71 20.21 -1.39
CA LEU A 90 23.45 19.21 -0.61
C LEU A 90 22.53 18.13 -0.03
N ASN A 91 21.36 18.52 0.48
CA ASN A 91 20.38 17.57 1.01
C ASN A 91 19.78 16.71 -0.10
N VAL A 92 19.53 17.29 -1.27
CA VAL A 92 19.06 16.55 -2.46
C VAL A 92 20.11 15.55 -2.95
N ALA A 93 21.38 15.96 -3.05
CA ALA A 93 22.47 15.06 -3.45
C ALA A 93 22.68 13.92 -2.44
N ARG A 94 22.56 14.21 -1.13
CA ARG A 94 22.62 13.19 -0.08
C ARG A 94 21.47 12.20 -0.19
N ALA A 95 20.23 12.70 -0.32
CA ALA A 95 19.05 11.87 -0.52
C ALA A 95 19.17 10.97 -1.76
N SER A 96 19.65 11.50 -2.89
CA SER A 96 19.89 10.71 -4.11
C SER A 96 20.81 9.51 -3.85
N ARG A 97 21.89 9.71 -3.09
CA ARG A 97 22.81 8.63 -2.71
C ARG A 97 22.13 7.62 -1.81
N GLU A 98 21.38 8.08 -0.81
CA GLU A 98 20.64 7.19 0.10
C GLU A 98 19.63 6.30 -0.66
N TYR A 99 18.90 6.86 -1.64
CA TYR A 99 18.03 6.07 -2.52
C TYR A 99 18.81 5.07 -3.37
N ARG A 100 19.94 5.49 -3.94
CA ARG A 100 20.80 4.63 -4.76
C ARG A 100 21.36 3.45 -3.95
N GLU A 101 21.82 3.69 -2.72
CA GLU A 101 22.33 2.64 -1.84
C GLU A 101 21.23 1.68 -1.36
N ALA A 102 20.01 2.20 -1.12
CA ALA A 102 18.85 1.36 -0.83
C ALA A 102 18.51 0.44 -2.02
N LEU A 103 18.55 0.98 -3.24
CA LEU A 103 18.35 0.19 -4.46
C LEU A 103 19.46 -0.85 -4.67
N LYS A 104 20.74 -0.50 -4.45
CA LYS A 104 21.86 -1.45 -4.49
C LYS A 104 21.69 -2.58 -3.50
N THR A 105 21.28 -2.27 -2.26
CA THR A 105 21.06 -3.27 -1.22
C THR A 105 19.91 -4.22 -1.60
N CYS A 106 18.85 -3.70 -2.21
CA CYS A 106 17.76 -4.51 -2.76
C CYS A 106 18.25 -5.44 -3.88
N ILE A 107 19.05 -4.92 -4.83
CA ILE A 107 19.64 -5.70 -5.93
C ILE A 107 20.53 -6.82 -5.38
N PHE A 108 21.46 -6.52 -4.46
CA PHE A 108 22.33 -7.54 -3.89
C PHE A 108 21.56 -8.61 -3.10
N ALA A 109 20.52 -8.24 -2.37
CA ALA A 109 19.68 -9.20 -1.65
C ALA A 109 18.92 -10.13 -2.61
N LEU A 110 18.48 -9.61 -3.76
CA LEU A 110 17.83 -10.41 -4.80
C LEU A 110 18.82 -11.31 -5.54
N GLU A 111 20.04 -10.85 -5.81
CA GLU A 111 21.12 -11.65 -6.38
C GLU A 111 21.47 -12.84 -5.49
N ASP A 112 21.74 -12.60 -4.20
CA ASP A 112 22.07 -13.65 -3.22
C ASP A 112 20.94 -14.69 -3.10
N ARG A 113 19.68 -14.22 -3.13
CA ARG A 113 18.52 -15.11 -3.15
C ARG A 113 18.46 -15.95 -4.43
N LEU A 114 18.67 -15.35 -5.59
CA LEU A 114 18.61 -16.05 -6.87
C LEU A 114 19.71 -17.12 -6.99
N GLU A 115 20.91 -16.82 -6.48
CA GLU A 115 22.02 -17.77 -6.38
C GLU A 115 21.68 -18.97 -5.47
N SER A 116 20.85 -18.78 -4.45
CA SER A 116 20.41 -19.85 -3.54
C SER A 116 19.28 -20.74 -4.09
N MET A 117 18.53 -20.29 -5.10
CA MET A 117 17.27 -20.88 -5.58
C MET A 117 17.42 -21.80 -6.81
N THR A 118 18.62 -22.35 -7.07
CA THR A 118 19.02 -23.06 -8.31
C THR A 118 18.19 -24.30 -8.74
N ASN A 119 17.06 -24.62 -8.12
CA ASN A 119 16.25 -25.82 -8.42
C ASN A 119 14.90 -25.58 -9.13
N ASP A 120 14.39 -24.35 -9.21
CA ASP A 120 13.10 -24.04 -9.87
C ASP A 120 13.29 -23.16 -11.12
N PHE A 121 13.15 -23.76 -12.31
CA PHE A 121 13.47 -23.12 -13.60
C PHE A 121 12.47 -22.05 -14.06
N ALA A 122 11.18 -22.14 -13.71
CA ALA A 122 10.16 -21.24 -14.26
C ALA A 122 9.97 -19.94 -13.46
N SER A 123 10.28 -19.93 -12.16
CA SER A 123 10.25 -18.72 -11.32
C SER A 123 11.55 -17.92 -11.40
N SER A 124 12.66 -18.53 -11.85
CA SER A 124 13.96 -17.83 -11.94
C SER A 124 14.04 -16.88 -13.13
N GLU A 125 13.34 -17.15 -14.24
CA GLU A 125 13.33 -16.27 -15.42
C GLU A 125 12.64 -14.93 -15.11
N ASP A 126 11.42 -14.95 -14.56
CA ASP A 126 10.68 -13.73 -14.17
C ASP A 126 11.46 -12.90 -13.12
N GLU A 127 12.11 -13.56 -12.15
CA GLU A 127 12.94 -12.89 -11.14
C GLU A 127 14.23 -12.30 -11.73
N SER A 128 14.86 -12.97 -12.71
CA SER A 128 16.03 -12.46 -13.42
C SER A 128 15.69 -11.24 -14.27
N GLU A 129 14.58 -11.26 -15.01
CA GLU A 129 14.12 -10.09 -15.77
C GLU A 129 13.82 -8.89 -14.86
N PHE A 130 13.25 -9.15 -13.68
CA PHE A 130 13.02 -8.11 -12.69
C PHE A 130 14.33 -7.56 -12.10
N LEU A 131 15.30 -8.43 -11.81
CA LEU A 131 16.63 -8.01 -11.35
C LEU A 131 17.32 -7.12 -12.40
N ASP A 132 17.24 -7.49 -13.68
CA ASP A 132 17.79 -6.68 -14.78
C ASP A 132 17.11 -5.31 -14.86
N LEU A 133 15.78 -5.25 -14.66
CA LEU A 133 15.07 -3.97 -14.58
C LEU A 133 15.56 -3.10 -13.41
N LEU A 134 15.86 -3.68 -12.25
CA LEU A 134 16.40 -2.93 -11.10
C LEU A 134 17.82 -2.42 -11.40
N LYS A 135 18.67 -3.21 -12.06
CA LYS A 135 20.00 -2.80 -12.50
C LYS A 135 19.94 -1.66 -13.52
N VAL A 136 19.04 -1.75 -14.50
CA VAL A 136 18.75 -0.67 -15.45
C VAL A 136 18.29 0.59 -14.71
N SER A 137 17.39 0.44 -13.74
CA SER A 137 16.90 1.57 -12.93
C SER A 137 18.01 2.20 -12.10
N LEU A 138 18.92 1.39 -11.55
CA LEU A 138 20.10 1.86 -10.84
C LEU A 138 21.02 2.68 -11.75
N ALA A 139 21.25 2.21 -12.97
CA ALA A 139 22.06 2.90 -13.97
C ALA A 139 21.44 4.27 -14.33
N ILE A 140 20.14 4.30 -14.62
CA ILE A 140 19.38 5.53 -14.91
C ILE A 140 19.47 6.51 -13.73
N TRP A 141 19.23 6.02 -12.51
CA TRP A 141 19.29 6.85 -11.30
C TRP A 141 20.67 7.46 -11.11
N HIS A 142 21.73 6.66 -11.24
CA HIS A 142 23.10 7.12 -11.10
C HIS A 142 23.45 8.17 -12.17
N LEU A 143 22.99 8.00 -13.41
CA LEU A 143 23.19 8.99 -14.48
C LEU A 143 22.49 10.32 -14.16
N CYS A 144 21.24 10.27 -13.69
CA CYS A 144 20.51 11.45 -13.25
C CYS A 144 21.18 12.15 -12.07
N GLU A 145 21.75 11.39 -11.13
CA GLU A 145 22.52 11.95 -10.02
C GLU A 145 23.73 12.74 -10.52
N LEU A 146 24.50 12.17 -11.47
CA LEU A 146 25.69 12.78 -12.04
C LEU A 146 25.36 14.09 -12.79
N LEU A 147 24.30 14.10 -13.60
CA LEU A 147 23.97 15.22 -14.48
C LEU A 147 23.12 16.32 -13.81
N PHE A 148 22.20 15.92 -12.94
CA PHE A 148 21.15 16.83 -12.45
C PHE A 148 21.19 17.09 -10.95
N LEU A 149 21.61 16.14 -10.12
CA LEU A 149 21.47 16.24 -8.66
C LEU A 149 22.79 16.60 -7.95
N ARG A 150 23.92 16.62 -8.66
CA ARG A 150 25.24 17.02 -8.16
C ARG A 150 25.35 18.53 -7.95
N LYS A 151 26.14 18.93 -6.93
CA LYS A 151 26.53 20.31 -6.68
C LYS A 151 27.63 20.74 -7.67
N GLY A 152 27.27 21.56 -8.66
CA GLY A 152 28.23 22.16 -9.59
C GLY A 152 27.53 23.04 -10.62
N ALA A 153 28.18 24.10 -11.09
CA ALA A 153 27.67 24.89 -12.21
C ALA A 153 27.63 24.01 -13.47
N ARG A 154 26.43 23.83 -14.03
CA ARG A 154 26.18 23.07 -15.26
C ARG A 154 27.22 23.49 -16.33
N GLY A 155 28.03 22.54 -16.79
CA GLY A 155 28.98 22.76 -17.87
C GLY A 155 30.41 23.21 -17.50
N ALA A 156 30.72 23.47 -16.22
CA ALA A 156 32.09 23.79 -15.80
C ALA A 156 32.88 22.57 -15.30
N ASP A 157 32.20 21.45 -15.06
CA ASP A 157 32.77 20.26 -14.43
C ASP A 157 33.42 19.32 -15.47
N ARG A 158 34.73 19.51 -15.68
CA ARG A 158 35.52 18.70 -16.62
C ARG A 158 35.65 17.24 -16.20
N MET A 159 35.37 16.94 -14.93
CA MET A 159 35.39 15.58 -14.41
C MET A 159 34.17 14.78 -14.84
N LEU A 160 33.12 15.44 -15.33
CA LEU A 160 31.90 14.78 -15.78
C LEU A 160 32.17 13.77 -16.90
N ALA A 161 33.13 14.04 -17.80
CA ALA A 161 33.51 13.07 -18.83
C ALA A 161 34.09 11.78 -18.22
N TYR A 162 35.00 11.91 -17.25
CA TYR A 162 35.59 10.75 -16.56
C TYR A 162 34.58 10.06 -15.62
N GLU A 163 33.67 10.80 -15.00
CA GLU A 163 32.60 10.24 -14.18
C GLU A 163 31.58 9.47 -15.03
N LEU A 164 31.23 9.98 -16.22
CA LEU A 164 30.39 9.26 -17.18
C LEU A 164 31.11 8.03 -17.73
N ALA A 165 32.43 8.09 -17.94
CA ALA A 165 33.21 6.93 -18.34
C ALA A 165 33.20 5.85 -17.24
N ARG A 166 33.33 6.25 -15.96
CA ARG A 166 33.19 5.35 -14.81
C ARG A 166 31.78 4.79 -14.66
N TRP A 167 30.76 5.58 -14.99
CA TRP A 167 29.38 5.09 -15.05
C TRP A 167 29.23 4.01 -16.13
N LEU A 168 29.79 4.20 -17.33
CA LEU A 168 29.80 3.15 -18.36
C LEU A 168 30.57 1.90 -17.90
N GLN A 169 31.67 2.07 -17.16
CA GLN A 169 32.41 0.94 -16.58
C GLN A 169 31.53 0.11 -15.63
N GLU A 170 30.80 0.77 -14.73
CA GLU A 170 29.97 0.12 -13.71
C GLU A 170 28.74 -0.57 -14.32
N HIS A 171 28.03 0.09 -15.25
CA HIS A 171 26.72 -0.36 -15.72
C HIS A 171 26.73 -1.13 -17.04
N TYR A 172 27.72 -0.90 -17.93
CA TYR A 172 27.83 -1.58 -19.22
C TYR A 172 29.02 -2.55 -19.31
N CYS A 173 30.18 -2.18 -18.78
CA CYS A 173 31.42 -2.93 -18.99
C CYS A 173 31.87 -3.81 -17.82
N SER A 174 31.11 -3.93 -16.74
CA SER A 174 31.52 -4.72 -15.56
C SER A 174 31.95 -6.15 -15.95
N THR A 175 31.10 -6.84 -16.71
CA THR A 175 31.38 -8.20 -17.19
C THR A 175 32.54 -8.27 -18.18
N VAL A 176 32.72 -7.25 -19.02
CA VAL A 176 33.86 -7.17 -19.96
C VAL A 176 35.16 -7.00 -19.18
N ILE A 177 35.17 -6.11 -18.19
CA ILE A 177 36.33 -5.84 -17.34
C ILE A 177 36.72 -7.10 -16.56
N GLU A 178 35.76 -7.80 -15.95
CA GLU A 178 36.03 -9.06 -15.25
C GLU A 178 36.62 -10.14 -16.16
N LYS A 179 36.08 -10.29 -17.38
CA LYS A 179 36.64 -11.21 -18.39
C LYS A 179 38.07 -10.83 -18.76
N THR A 180 38.32 -9.54 -19.00
CA THR A 180 39.67 -9.06 -19.35
C THR A 180 40.67 -9.25 -18.21
N GLU A 181 40.25 -9.11 -16.95
CA GLU A 181 41.13 -9.35 -15.80
C GLU A 181 41.44 -10.84 -15.62
N LYS A 182 40.45 -11.73 -15.78
CA LYS A 182 40.67 -13.19 -15.78
C LYS A 182 41.65 -13.61 -16.89
N GLU A 183 41.50 -13.06 -18.10
CA GLU A 183 42.44 -13.33 -19.20
C GLU A 183 43.83 -12.74 -18.93
N SER A 184 43.92 -11.56 -18.33
CA SER A 184 45.19 -10.95 -17.90
C SER A 184 45.94 -11.85 -16.92
N GLU A 185 45.26 -12.41 -15.92
CA GLU A 185 45.85 -13.36 -14.98
C GLU A 185 46.32 -14.66 -15.65
N ARG A 186 45.57 -15.16 -16.64
CA ARG A 186 45.98 -16.33 -17.45
C ARG A 186 47.26 -16.03 -18.23
N LEU A 187 47.31 -14.88 -18.91
CA LEU A 187 48.43 -14.48 -19.76
C LEU A 187 49.71 -14.21 -18.96
N LYS A 188 49.62 -13.61 -17.76
CA LYS A 188 50.78 -13.36 -16.88
C LYS A 188 51.53 -14.64 -16.48
N LYS A 189 50.88 -15.81 -16.53
CA LYS A 189 51.49 -17.12 -16.20
C LYS A 189 52.33 -17.69 -17.35
N LEU A 190 52.20 -17.15 -18.57
CA LEU A 190 52.95 -17.60 -19.73
C LEU A 190 54.39 -17.04 -19.72
N LEU A 191 55.31 -17.78 -20.33
CA LEU A 191 56.72 -17.39 -20.48
C LEU A 191 56.91 -16.29 -21.53
N THR A 192 56.23 -16.42 -22.68
CA THR A 192 56.20 -15.44 -23.78
C THR A 192 54.73 -15.04 -24.06
N PRO A 193 54.15 -14.15 -23.23
CA PRO A 193 52.75 -13.77 -23.38
C PRO A 193 52.47 -13.02 -24.68
N GLU A 194 53.47 -12.33 -25.25
CA GLU A 194 53.33 -11.55 -26.48
C GLU A 194 53.01 -12.35 -27.76
N ASP A 195 53.25 -13.67 -27.75
CA ASP A 195 52.95 -14.55 -28.89
C ASP A 195 51.46 -14.93 -28.93
N ASP A 196 50.74 -14.79 -27.81
CA ASP A 196 49.31 -15.07 -27.74
C ASP A 196 48.54 -13.94 -28.47
N PRO A 197 47.64 -14.27 -29.44
CA PRO A 197 46.91 -13.27 -30.20
C PRO A 197 46.00 -12.38 -29.35
N VAL A 198 45.63 -12.83 -28.14
CA VAL A 198 44.77 -12.10 -27.20
C VAL A 198 45.57 -11.10 -26.38
N PHE A 199 46.91 -11.23 -26.27
CA PHE A 199 47.74 -10.40 -25.40
C PHE A 199 47.59 -8.89 -25.65
N TYR A 200 47.84 -8.45 -26.88
CA TYR A 200 47.71 -7.03 -27.21
C TYR A 200 46.26 -6.57 -27.12
N ARG A 201 45.28 -7.42 -27.48
CA ARG A 201 43.86 -7.10 -27.37
C ARG A 201 43.48 -6.81 -25.91
N THR A 202 43.90 -7.64 -24.96
CA THR A 202 43.63 -7.44 -23.52
C THR A 202 44.24 -6.14 -23.01
N ILE A 203 45.47 -5.81 -23.41
CA ILE A 203 46.11 -4.53 -23.04
C ILE A 203 45.32 -3.35 -23.61
N GLN A 204 44.91 -3.43 -24.88
CA GLN A 204 44.12 -2.40 -25.55
C GLN A 204 42.76 -2.21 -24.86
N SER A 205 42.08 -3.31 -24.50
CA SER A 205 40.81 -3.28 -23.75
C SER A 205 40.98 -2.60 -22.39
N PHE A 206 42.06 -2.88 -21.64
CA PHE A 206 42.33 -2.17 -20.38
C PHE A 206 42.53 -0.67 -20.57
N VAL A 207 43.24 -0.26 -21.62
CA VAL A 207 43.47 1.16 -21.93
C VAL A 207 42.18 1.85 -22.35
N MET A 208 41.37 1.24 -23.21
CA MET A 208 40.05 1.76 -23.59
C MET A 208 39.11 1.85 -22.38
N ALA A 209 39.23 0.90 -21.45
CA ALA A 209 38.54 0.93 -20.18
C ALA A 209 39.21 1.84 -19.13
N GLY A 210 40.16 2.70 -19.46
CA GLY A 210 40.76 3.66 -18.52
C GLY A 210 41.61 3.05 -17.40
N ASN A 211 41.93 1.74 -17.45
CA ASN A 211 42.74 1.05 -16.45
C ASN A 211 44.19 0.86 -16.93
N GLY A 212 44.93 1.98 -16.98
CA GLY A 212 46.35 1.96 -17.37
C GLY A 212 47.25 1.15 -16.43
N ALA A 213 46.87 0.99 -15.14
CA ALA A 213 47.65 0.21 -14.18
C ALA A 213 47.59 -1.30 -14.47
N SER A 214 46.40 -1.86 -14.72
CA SER A 214 46.26 -3.27 -15.16
C SER A 214 46.92 -3.49 -16.52
N ALA A 215 46.78 -2.54 -17.45
CA ALA A 215 47.44 -2.59 -18.75
C ALA A 215 48.98 -2.68 -18.60
N TRP A 216 49.57 -1.85 -17.74
CA TRP A 216 51.01 -1.91 -17.45
C TRP A 216 51.39 -3.21 -16.74
N SER A 217 50.59 -3.69 -15.78
CA SER A 217 50.87 -4.94 -15.07
C SER A 217 50.98 -6.13 -16.03
N LEU A 218 50.14 -6.18 -17.06
CA LEU A 218 50.25 -7.19 -18.13
C LEU A 218 51.43 -6.89 -19.06
N LEU A 219 51.64 -5.64 -19.48
CA LEU A 219 52.75 -5.29 -20.37
C LEU A 219 54.14 -5.54 -19.74
N ALA A 220 54.29 -5.34 -18.43
CA ALA A 220 55.51 -5.65 -17.68
C ALA A 220 55.85 -7.15 -17.70
N SER A 221 54.90 -8.02 -18.05
CA SER A 221 55.17 -9.45 -18.21
C SER A 221 55.90 -9.81 -19.51
N HIS A 222 55.99 -8.87 -20.46
CA HIS A 222 56.60 -9.04 -21.78
C HIS A 222 58.06 -9.51 -21.68
N SER A 223 58.44 -10.52 -22.46
CA SER A 223 59.76 -11.17 -22.38
C SER A 223 60.94 -10.19 -22.56
N SER A 224 60.83 -9.30 -23.55
CA SER A 224 61.80 -8.23 -23.83
C SER A 224 62.03 -7.34 -22.62
N TYR A 225 60.97 -6.88 -21.95
CA TYR A 225 61.08 -6.07 -20.74
C TYR A 225 61.73 -6.84 -19.59
N LYS A 226 61.24 -8.04 -19.26
CA LYS A 226 61.83 -8.90 -18.20
C LYS A 226 63.32 -9.16 -18.42
N SER A 227 63.69 -9.49 -19.66
CA SER A 227 65.09 -9.76 -20.01
C SER A 227 65.99 -8.52 -19.90
N LEU A 228 65.43 -7.33 -20.15
CA LEU A 228 66.13 -6.06 -20.09
C LEU A 228 66.24 -5.55 -18.65
N GLU A 229 65.20 -5.73 -17.84
CA GLU A 229 65.19 -5.37 -16.42
C GLU A 229 66.20 -6.23 -15.63
N LEU A 230 66.22 -7.54 -15.86
CA LEU A 230 67.23 -8.45 -15.30
C LEU A 230 68.65 -8.07 -15.74
N ARG A 231 68.84 -7.69 -17.00
CA ARG A 231 70.15 -7.25 -17.51
C ARG A 231 70.54 -5.88 -16.98
N HIS A 232 69.62 -4.94 -16.81
CA HIS A 232 69.87 -3.61 -16.27
C HIS A 232 70.30 -3.68 -14.79
N ALA A 233 69.76 -4.63 -14.02
CA ALA A 233 70.25 -4.92 -12.67
C ALA A 233 71.71 -5.43 -12.64
N MET A 234 72.22 -5.97 -13.75
CA MET A 234 73.57 -6.54 -13.87
C MET A 234 74.56 -5.69 -14.68
N SER A 235 74.10 -4.82 -15.60
CA SER A 235 74.91 -3.94 -16.46
C SER A 235 74.07 -2.85 -17.14
N SER A 236 74.53 -1.59 -17.12
CA SER A 236 73.79 -0.39 -17.56
C SER A 236 73.69 -0.18 -19.09
N THR A 237 73.81 -1.21 -19.92
CA THR A 237 74.06 -1.06 -21.38
C THR A 237 72.83 -1.18 -22.29
N GLY A 238 71.64 -1.49 -21.77
CA GLY A 238 70.40 -1.57 -22.56
C GLY A 238 69.55 -0.30 -22.47
N THR A 239 69.93 0.80 -23.12
CA THR A 239 69.32 2.11 -22.88
C THR A 239 68.03 2.38 -23.67
N SER A 240 67.99 2.20 -24.99
CA SER A 240 66.87 2.70 -25.81
C SER A 240 65.54 1.94 -25.64
N THR A 241 65.55 0.61 -25.70
CA THR A 241 64.33 -0.20 -25.56
C THR A 241 63.75 -0.13 -24.15
N LEU A 242 64.60 -0.14 -23.12
CA LEU A 242 64.16 0.01 -21.74
C LEU A 242 63.56 1.41 -21.49
N THR A 243 64.14 2.47 -22.08
CA THR A 243 63.54 3.81 -22.00
C THR A 243 62.17 3.89 -22.66
N ALA A 244 61.93 3.17 -23.76
CA ALA A 244 60.62 3.09 -24.40
C ALA A 244 59.57 2.45 -23.46
N PHE A 245 59.93 1.34 -22.80
CA PHE A 245 59.06 0.70 -21.81
C PHE A 245 58.81 1.59 -20.59
N HIS A 246 59.82 2.29 -20.07
CA HIS A 246 59.64 3.23 -18.96
C HIS A 246 58.76 4.44 -19.36
N ALA A 247 58.87 4.91 -20.61
CA ALA A 247 57.99 5.96 -21.12
C ALA A 247 56.54 5.47 -21.21
N LEU A 248 56.32 4.26 -21.72
CA LEU A 248 55.00 3.61 -21.76
C LEU A 248 54.44 3.40 -20.34
N GLN A 249 55.25 2.91 -19.41
CA GLN A 249 54.88 2.77 -17.99
C GLN A 249 54.38 4.10 -17.43
N LYS A 250 55.15 5.18 -17.64
CA LYS A 250 54.78 6.50 -17.17
C LYS A 250 53.44 6.94 -17.77
N LEU A 251 53.28 6.84 -19.10
CA LEU A 251 52.05 7.22 -19.78
C LEU A 251 50.82 6.44 -19.29
N LEU A 252 50.95 5.13 -19.10
CA LEU A 252 49.87 4.26 -18.62
C LEU A 252 49.51 4.57 -17.16
N LEU A 253 50.50 4.81 -16.29
CA LEU A 253 50.26 5.12 -14.88
C LEU A 253 49.75 6.54 -14.64
N THR A 254 50.06 7.48 -15.53
CA THR A 254 49.57 8.87 -15.49
C THR A 254 48.38 9.12 -16.43
N MET A 255 47.65 8.07 -16.81
CA MET A 255 46.47 8.21 -17.67
C MET A 255 45.45 9.17 -17.02
N PRO A 256 44.84 10.08 -17.80
CA PRO A 256 43.84 11.01 -17.29
C PRO A 256 42.61 10.30 -16.70
N GLY A 257 42.00 10.88 -15.66
CA GLY A 257 40.76 10.35 -15.04
C GLY A 257 40.96 9.45 -13.81
N ARG A 258 42.20 9.31 -13.31
CA ARG A 258 42.51 8.61 -12.05
C ARG A 258 41.91 9.35 -10.84
N ALA A 259 41.38 8.60 -9.88
CA ALA A 259 40.72 9.14 -8.69
C ALA A 259 41.68 9.86 -7.70
N ASP A 260 43.00 9.66 -7.85
CA ASP A 260 44.03 10.08 -6.88
C ASP A 260 44.70 11.42 -7.23
N THR A 261 44.36 12.02 -8.39
CA THR A 261 44.86 13.34 -8.79
C THR A 261 44.07 14.45 -8.09
N SER A 262 44.74 15.11 -7.14
CA SER A 262 44.20 16.16 -6.27
C SER A 262 43.80 17.43 -7.02
N TRP A 263 42.48 17.72 -7.01
CA TRP A 263 41.69 18.97 -7.02
C TRP A 263 42.29 20.34 -7.44
N ASN A 264 43.36 20.42 -8.24
CA ASN A 264 44.01 21.67 -8.55
C ASN A 264 43.88 22.07 -10.03
N SER A 265 43.78 23.38 -10.27
CA SER A 265 43.62 24.01 -11.61
C SER A 265 44.73 23.72 -12.65
N ALA A 266 45.74 22.93 -12.30
CA ALA A 266 46.88 22.52 -13.13
C ALA A 266 46.54 21.41 -14.15
N ASP A 267 45.43 20.69 -13.97
CA ASP A 267 45.03 19.52 -14.78
C ASP A 267 44.92 19.76 -16.30
N ARG A 268 44.67 21.01 -16.71
CA ARG A 268 44.59 21.37 -18.13
C ARG A 268 45.93 21.21 -18.84
N ALA A 269 47.01 21.48 -18.11
CA ALA A 269 48.36 21.23 -18.58
C ALA A 269 48.62 19.73 -18.56
N GLU A 270 48.10 18.99 -17.58
CA GLU A 270 48.34 17.55 -17.43
C GLU A 270 47.85 16.71 -18.61
N TRP A 271 46.60 16.85 -19.06
CA TRP A 271 46.13 16.11 -20.26
C TRP A 271 46.91 16.52 -21.51
N SER A 272 47.13 17.83 -21.72
CA SER A 272 47.85 18.32 -22.90
C SER A 272 49.29 17.84 -22.94
N HIS A 273 49.99 17.85 -21.80
CA HIS A 273 51.36 17.34 -21.68
C HIS A 273 51.40 15.83 -21.86
N TRP A 274 50.45 15.11 -21.27
CA TRP A 274 50.32 13.67 -21.44
C TRP A 274 50.09 13.28 -22.90
N HIS A 275 49.12 13.92 -23.57
CA HIS A 275 48.82 13.68 -24.97
C HIS A 275 50.00 14.05 -25.88
N THR A 276 50.69 15.17 -25.60
CA THR A 276 51.92 15.54 -26.33
C THR A 276 53.02 14.49 -26.14
N ALA A 277 53.14 13.89 -24.95
CA ALA A 277 54.09 12.82 -24.70
C ALA A 277 53.72 11.52 -25.45
N CYS A 278 52.43 11.18 -25.57
CA CYS A 278 51.97 10.08 -26.43
C CYS A 278 52.36 10.31 -27.90
N GLN A 279 52.09 11.51 -28.43
CA GLN A 279 52.46 11.87 -29.79
C GLN A 279 53.99 11.84 -30.01
N TYR A 280 54.76 12.42 -29.07
CA TYR A 280 56.22 12.40 -29.12
C TYR A 280 56.77 10.98 -29.20
N LEU A 281 56.22 10.08 -28.38
CA LEU A 281 56.62 8.68 -28.35
C LEU A 281 56.31 7.97 -29.68
N LEU A 282 55.13 8.23 -30.26
CA LEU A 282 54.72 7.67 -31.56
C LEU A 282 55.64 8.10 -32.71
N TYR A 283 56.10 9.36 -32.71
CA TYR A 283 56.90 9.92 -33.81
C TYR A 283 58.41 9.75 -33.64
N ASN A 284 58.94 9.65 -32.42
CA ASN A 284 60.40 9.70 -32.20
C ASN A 284 61.02 8.35 -31.81
N ASP A 285 60.25 7.41 -31.28
CA ASP A 285 60.78 6.12 -30.84
C ASP A 285 60.76 5.07 -31.97
N SER A 286 61.93 4.53 -32.32
CA SER A 286 62.07 3.53 -33.40
C SER A 286 61.59 2.14 -33.00
N PHE A 287 61.67 1.79 -31.71
CA PHE A 287 61.25 0.48 -31.21
C PHE A 287 59.72 0.34 -31.25
N ILE A 288 59.01 1.39 -30.82
CA ILE A 288 57.55 1.42 -30.84
C ILE A 288 57.00 1.36 -32.27
N LYS A 289 57.66 2.02 -33.23
CA LYS A 289 57.27 1.94 -34.65
C LYS A 289 57.44 0.54 -35.24
N THR A 290 58.40 -0.23 -34.75
CA THR A 290 58.73 -1.57 -35.28
C THR A 290 57.77 -2.63 -34.74
N ASN A 291 57.34 -2.51 -33.48
CA ASN A 291 56.37 -3.41 -32.87
C ASN A 291 54.94 -2.93 -33.16
N ALA A 292 54.22 -3.65 -34.02
CA ALA A 292 52.85 -3.30 -34.42
C ALA A 292 51.89 -3.17 -33.22
N GLY A 293 51.98 -4.07 -32.23
CA GLY A 293 51.10 -4.05 -31.07
C GLY A 293 51.34 -2.85 -30.14
N LEU A 294 52.61 -2.47 -29.95
CA LEU A 294 52.97 -1.26 -29.19
C LEU A 294 52.61 0.02 -29.95
N LYS A 295 52.76 0.03 -31.27
CA LYS A 295 52.31 1.14 -32.12
C LYS A 295 50.80 1.35 -31.98
N THR A 296 50.00 0.30 -32.14
CA THR A 296 48.54 0.37 -31.95
C THR A 296 48.19 0.86 -30.55
N LEU A 297 48.89 0.39 -29.51
CA LEU A 297 48.68 0.85 -28.14
C LEU A 297 48.88 2.37 -27.99
N VAL A 298 49.97 2.91 -28.54
CA VAL A 298 50.24 4.37 -28.48
C VAL A 298 49.28 5.16 -29.36
N GLU A 299 48.82 4.60 -30.48
CA GLU A 299 47.77 5.19 -31.32
C GLU A 299 46.42 5.27 -30.59
N ILE A 300 46.08 4.25 -29.79
CA ILE A 300 44.92 4.27 -28.88
C ILE A 300 45.10 5.34 -27.81
N LEU A 301 46.25 5.37 -27.12
CA LEU A 301 46.54 6.40 -26.09
C LEU A 301 46.46 7.82 -26.66
N SER A 302 46.79 7.99 -27.95
CA SER A 302 46.68 9.26 -28.67
C SER A 302 45.27 9.53 -29.21
N ALA A 303 44.28 8.73 -28.83
CA ALA A 303 42.87 8.82 -29.24
C ALA A 303 42.63 8.83 -30.76
N ASN A 304 43.38 8.02 -31.53
CA ASN A 304 43.18 7.90 -32.97
C ASN A 304 41.84 7.22 -33.29
N GLU A 305 40.90 7.97 -33.87
CA GLU A 305 39.54 7.53 -34.19
C GLU A 305 39.47 6.23 -34.97
N ASN A 306 40.31 6.07 -36.00
CA ASN A 306 40.27 4.89 -36.86
C ASN A 306 40.67 3.62 -36.10
N VAL A 307 41.68 3.75 -35.23
CA VAL A 307 42.19 2.63 -34.43
C VAL A 307 41.20 2.27 -33.33
N LEU A 308 40.65 3.27 -32.63
CA LEU A 308 39.59 3.05 -31.62
C LEU A 308 38.37 2.33 -32.23
N ASN A 309 37.95 2.73 -33.43
CA ASN A 309 36.84 2.10 -34.14
C ASN A 309 37.14 0.65 -34.55
N GLN A 310 38.41 0.28 -34.79
CA GLN A 310 38.79 -1.09 -35.09
C GLN A 310 38.93 -1.96 -33.84
N CYS A 311 39.42 -1.39 -32.73
CA CYS A 311 39.69 -2.12 -31.50
C CYS A 311 38.47 -2.34 -30.61
N ALA A 312 37.52 -1.39 -30.56
CA ALA A 312 36.31 -1.56 -29.76
C ALA A 312 35.37 -2.62 -30.38
N GLU A 313 34.73 -3.45 -29.58
CA GLU A 313 33.74 -4.42 -30.06
C GLU A 313 32.34 -3.83 -30.02
N THR A 314 32.07 -2.98 -29.02
CA THR A 314 30.75 -2.42 -28.75
C THR A 314 30.75 -0.90 -28.79
N TRP A 315 29.55 -0.30 -28.84
CA TRP A 315 29.42 1.16 -28.87
C TRP A 315 29.84 1.82 -27.55
N TYR A 316 29.59 1.14 -26.42
CA TYR A 316 29.90 1.66 -25.09
C TYR A 316 31.40 1.57 -24.78
N GLU A 317 32.12 0.56 -25.27
CA GLU A 317 33.60 0.51 -25.19
C GLU A 317 34.24 1.67 -25.96
N LEU A 318 33.72 1.94 -27.16
CA LEU A 318 34.18 3.08 -27.97
C LEU A 318 33.90 4.40 -27.26
N MET A 319 32.68 4.59 -26.76
CA MET A 319 32.32 5.81 -26.03
C MET A 319 33.19 6.00 -24.77
N MET A 320 33.44 4.93 -24.02
CA MET A 320 34.30 4.96 -22.84
C MET A 320 35.74 5.35 -23.18
N ALA A 321 36.32 4.75 -24.22
CA ALA A 321 37.66 5.08 -24.67
C ALA A 321 37.76 6.57 -25.05
N ARG A 322 36.76 7.09 -25.76
CA ARG A 322 36.69 8.51 -26.14
C ARG A 322 36.59 9.42 -24.92
N LEU A 323 35.77 9.06 -23.93
CA LEU A 323 35.63 9.84 -22.69
C LEU A 323 36.90 9.93 -21.84
N PHE A 324 37.74 8.89 -21.83
CA PHE A 324 39.03 8.92 -21.11
C PHE A 324 40.15 9.59 -21.90
N LEU A 325 40.22 9.35 -23.22
CA LEU A 325 41.41 9.62 -24.01
C LEU A 325 41.32 10.93 -24.81
N ASP A 326 40.13 11.36 -25.23
CA ASP A 326 39.96 12.65 -25.91
C ASP A 326 40.09 13.83 -24.94
N GLU A 327 40.23 15.04 -25.49
CA GLU A 327 40.26 16.26 -24.69
C GLU A 327 38.89 16.49 -24.02
N PRO A 328 38.80 16.53 -22.66
CA PRO A 328 37.52 16.60 -21.96
C PRO A 328 36.65 17.80 -22.33
N LYS A 329 37.26 18.94 -22.69
CA LYS A 329 36.54 20.15 -23.11
C LYS A 329 35.76 19.98 -24.40
N THR A 330 36.29 19.19 -25.33
CA THR A 330 35.64 18.96 -26.64
C THR A 330 34.34 18.16 -26.47
N ILE A 331 34.27 17.35 -25.40
CA ILE A 331 33.15 16.47 -25.09
C ILE A 331 32.17 17.11 -24.09
N ALA A 332 32.62 18.04 -23.24
CA ALA A 332 31.92 18.55 -22.03
C ALA A 332 30.47 19.06 -22.17
N HIS A 333 29.90 19.11 -23.38
CA HIS A 333 28.51 19.53 -23.63
C HIS A 333 27.83 18.77 -24.77
N ARG A 334 28.38 17.61 -25.18
CA ARG A 334 27.96 16.89 -26.39
C ARG A 334 27.95 15.37 -26.18
N PHE A 335 27.63 14.92 -24.96
CA PHE A 335 27.61 13.50 -24.62
C PHE A 335 26.56 12.73 -25.44
N GLU A 336 25.43 13.36 -25.72
CA GLU A 336 24.37 12.82 -26.59
C GLU A 336 24.88 12.59 -28.02
N PHE A 337 25.66 13.54 -28.55
CA PHE A 337 26.24 13.40 -29.88
C PHE A 337 27.33 12.33 -29.90
N LEU A 338 28.15 12.25 -28.85
CA LEU A 338 29.16 11.22 -28.71
C LEU A 338 28.53 9.83 -28.70
N MET A 339 27.53 9.60 -27.85
CA MET A 339 26.80 8.33 -27.78
C MET A 339 26.19 7.96 -29.13
N ALA A 340 25.45 8.88 -29.76
CA ALA A 340 24.81 8.64 -31.05
C ALA A 340 25.83 8.34 -32.17
N ASN A 341 27.00 8.99 -32.15
CA ASN A 341 28.07 8.71 -33.10
C ASN A 341 28.67 7.31 -32.88
N CYS A 342 29.03 6.97 -31.63
CA CYS A 342 29.57 5.66 -31.29
C CYS A 342 28.60 4.53 -31.62
N PHE A 343 27.31 4.72 -31.33
CA PHE A 343 26.26 3.76 -31.68
C PHE A 343 26.18 3.53 -33.19
N ARG A 344 26.13 4.62 -33.97
CA ARG A 344 26.07 4.55 -35.44
C ARG A 344 27.28 3.88 -36.06
N VAL A 345 28.49 4.18 -35.57
CA VAL A 345 29.74 3.60 -36.10
C VAL A 345 29.75 2.08 -35.91
N LYS A 346 29.21 1.58 -34.79
CA LYS A 346 29.19 0.14 -34.51
C LYS A 346 28.03 -0.61 -35.15
N HIS A 347 26.91 0.06 -35.39
CA HIS A 347 25.71 -0.55 -35.98
C HIS A 347 25.44 -0.08 -37.42
N SER A 348 26.45 0.42 -38.14
CA SER A 348 26.25 0.97 -39.49
C SER A 348 25.75 -0.05 -40.51
N ASN A 349 25.96 -1.34 -40.24
CA ASN A 349 25.69 -2.44 -41.17
C ASN A 349 24.44 -3.25 -40.81
N GLU A 350 23.78 -2.95 -39.68
CA GLU A 350 22.68 -3.74 -39.16
C GLU A 350 21.45 -2.84 -38.93
N THR A 351 20.25 -3.35 -39.22
CA THR A 351 18.97 -2.69 -38.91
C THR A 351 18.63 -2.77 -37.41
N ILE A 352 19.64 -2.72 -36.54
CA ILE A 352 19.46 -2.82 -35.10
C ILE A 352 19.01 -1.46 -34.58
N GLN A 353 17.79 -1.45 -34.04
CA GLN A 353 17.24 -0.29 -33.37
C GLN A 353 17.86 -0.17 -31.97
N MET A 354 18.02 1.07 -31.52
CA MET A 354 18.46 1.38 -30.16
C MET A 354 17.44 0.81 -29.15
N GLY A 355 17.92 0.14 -28.10
CA GLY A 355 17.05 -0.42 -27.06
C GLY A 355 16.35 0.67 -26.25
N ASN A 356 15.28 0.32 -25.55
CA ASN A 356 14.51 1.27 -24.72
C ASN A 356 15.38 1.95 -23.66
N PHE A 357 16.30 1.19 -23.05
CA PHE A 357 17.23 1.72 -22.06
C PHE A 357 18.18 2.76 -22.67
N GLU A 358 18.78 2.45 -23.82
CA GLU A 358 19.66 3.40 -24.53
C GLU A 358 18.91 4.67 -24.96
N CYS A 359 17.65 4.55 -25.38
CA CYS A 359 16.80 5.71 -25.69
C CYS A 359 16.61 6.62 -24.47
N ILE A 360 16.36 6.05 -23.28
CA ILE A 360 16.24 6.81 -22.03
C ILE A 360 17.56 7.48 -21.67
N VAL A 361 18.67 6.75 -21.75
CA VAL A 361 20.01 7.29 -21.51
C VAL A 361 20.29 8.46 -22.46
N LEU A 362 19.95 8.31 -23.74
CA LEU A 362 20.13 9.35 -24.73
C LEU A 362 19.26 10.59 -24.43
N ALA A 363 17.99 10.41 -24.04
CA ALA A 363 17.10 11.50 -23.64
C ALA A 363 17.65 12.26 -22.41
N ILE A 364 18.18 11.53 -21.42
CA ILE A 364 18.85 12.10 -20.25
C ILE A 364 20.08 12.92 -20.66
N LEU A 365 20.93 12.39 -21.54
CA LEU A 365 22.11 13.11 -22.04
C LEU A 365 21.72 14.36 -22.86
N GLN A 366 20.55 14.36 -23.50
CA GLN A 366 19.96 15.52 -24.20
C GLN A 366 19.34 16.56 -23.27
N TYR A 367 19.32 16.30 -21.95
CA TYR A 367 18.59 17.11 -20.97
C TYR A 367 17.06 17.14 -21.20
N ASP A 368 16.51 16.18 -21.96
CA ASP A 368 15.07 16.00 -22.13
C ASP A 368 14.51 15.10 -21.02
N ILE A 369 14.38 15.70 -19.84
CA ILE A 369 13.90 15.03 -18.62
C ILE A 369 12.46 14.55 -18.75
N GLN A 370 11.62 15.31 -19.48
CA GLN A 370 10.20 15.01 -19.56
C GLN A 370 9.96 13.71 -20.34
N SER A 371 10.60 13.57 -21.51
CA SER A 371 10.54 12.32 -22.28
C SER A 371 11.17 11.16 -21.51
N ALA A 372 12.33 11.39 -20.87
CA ALA A 372 12.99 10.35 -20.06
C ALA A 372 12.10 9.83 -18.92
N LEU A 373 11.40 10.71 -18.18
CA LEU A 373 10.50 10.29 -17.11
C LEU A 373 9.28 9.54 -17.62
N GLN A 374 8.74 9.90 -18.79
CA GLN A 374 7.64 9.17 -19.41
C GLN A 374 8.07 7.76 -19.82
N ASP A 375 9.25 7.62 -20.42
CA ASP A 375 9.80 6.33 -20.82
C ASP A 375 10.15 5.46 -19.60
N ILE A 376 10.66 6.06 -18.51
CA ILE A 376 10.88 5.36 -17.22
C ILE A 376 9.58 4.76 -16.68
N ILE A 377 8.45 5.46 -16.83
CA ILE A 377 7.14 4.94 -16.42
C ILE A 377 6.67 3.84 -17.36
N ALA A 378 6.96 3.95 -18.66
CA ALA A 378 6.66 2.91 -19.62
C ALA A 378 7.44 1.62 -19.36
N LEU A 379 8.65 1.71 -18.78
CA LEU A 379 9.37 0.53 -18.25
C LEU A 379 8.64 -0.13 -17.07
N GLY A 380 7.72 0.58 -16.42
CA GLY A 380 6.85 0.09 -15.35
C GLY A 380 7.47 0.15 -13.96
N PHE A 381 8.53 0.95 -13.77
CA PHE A 381 9.16 1.15 -12.46
C PHE A 381 8.70 2.47 -11.80
N SER A 382 7.47 2.47 -11.30
CA SER A 382 6.82 3.67 -10.72
C SER A 382 7.55 4.24 -9.51
N TRP A 383 8.26 3.40 -8.75
CA TRP A 383 9.16 3.82 -7.66
C TRP A 383 10.16 4.88 -8.11
N MET A 384 10.89 4.61 -9.20
CA MET A 384 11.93 5.52 -9.69
C MET A 384 11.30 6.83 -10.17
N ALA A 385 10.21 6.75 -10.94
CA ALA A 385 9.53 7.93 -11.45
C ALA A 385 9.08 8.87 -10.32
N ALA A 386 8.46 8.33 -9.26
CA ALA A 386 7.95 9.13 -8.14
C ALA A 386 9.09 9.80 -7.36
N HIS A 387 10.10 9.03 -6.94
CA HIS A 387 11.18 9.54 -6.10
C HIS A 387 12.17 10.42 -6.89
N LEU A 388 12.47 10.09 -8.15
CA LEU A 388 13.35 10.89 -8.98
C LEU A 388 12.70 12.24 -9.34
N ALA A 389 11.41 12.25 -9.70
CA ALA A 389 10.70 13.49 -9.98
C ALA A 389 10.64 14.41 -8.75
N ASP A 390 10.49 13.86 -7.54
CA ASP A 390 10.59 14.63 -6.28
C ASP A 390 11.93 15.36 -6.18
N LEU A 391 13.05 14.65 -6.36
CA LEU A 391 14.39 15.23 -6.27
C LEU A 391 14.67 16.24 -7.39
N LEU A 392 14.25 15.94 -8.62
CA LEU A 392 14.43 16.82 -9.78
C LEU A 392 13.63 18.12 -9.65
N GLN A 393 12.40 18.06 -9.13
CA GLN A 393 11.60 19.24 -8.83
C GLN A 393 12.25 20.10 -7.73
N ARG A 394 12.76 19.46 -6.67
CA ARG A 394 13.44 20.16 -5.56
C ARG A 394 14.75 20.82 -6.00
N ASN A 395 15.44 20.25 -6.99
CA ASN A 395 16.63 20.85 -7.58
C ASN A 395 16.33 21.80 -8.75
N HIS A 396 15.07 22.20 -8.93
CA HIS A 396 14.61 23.12 -9.97
C HIS A 396 14.97 22.68 -11.40
N VAL A 397 15.05 21.37 -11.63
CA VAL A 397 15.23 20.80 -12.98
C VAL A 397 13.88 20.75 -13.69
N ILE A 398 12.82 20.39 -12.96
CA ILE A 398 11.44 20.36 -13.44
C ILE A 398 10.71 21.59 -12.86
N VAL A 399 9.84 22.20 -13.67
CA VAL A 399 9.03 23.35 -13.23
C VAL A 399 7.90 22.86 -12.31
N PRO A 400 7.82 23.32 -11.04
CA PRO A 400 6.84 22.81 -10.05
C PRO A 400 5.37 23.05 -10.39
N LEU A 401 5.08 24.00 -11.28
CA LEU A 401 3.73 24.51 -11.58
C LEU A 401 3.24 24.13 -12.98
N GLU A 402 3.95 23.25 -13.68
CA GLU A 402 3.47 22.77 -14.99
C GLU A 402 2.32 21.78 -14.77
N ILE A 403 1.10 22.32 -14.78
CA ILE A 403 -0.14 21.57 -14.72
C ILE A 403 -0.32 20.87 -16.06
N MET A 404 -0.54 19.56 -16.02
CA MET A 404 -0.76 18.81 -17.25
C MET A 404 -2.13 19.12 -17.84
N PRO A 405 -2.22 19.38 -19.16
CA PRO A 405 -3.45 19.81 -19.81
C PRO A 405 -4.58 18.76 -19.75
N GLU A 406 -4.27 17.48 -19.54
CA GLU A 406 -5.28 16.42 -19.51
C GLU A 406 -5.76 16.04 -18.10
N GLY A 407 -5.18 16.59 -17.03
CA GLY A 407 -5.40 16.02 -15.69
C GLY A 407 -5.39 16.96 -14.51
N ASP A 408 -5.39 18.29 -14.69
CA ASP A 408 -5.45 19.30 -13.62
C ASP A 408 -4.49 19.08 -12.43
N CYS A 409 -3.44 18.27 -12.60
CA CYS A 409 -2.43 17.94 -11.60
C CYS A 409 -1.02 18.08 -12.17
N THR A 410 -0.05 18.16 -11.28
CA THR A 410 1.36 18.25 -11.66
C THR A 410 1.91 16.89 -12.08
N LEU A 411 2.96 16.90 -12.90
CA LEU A 411 3.71 15.68 -13.26
C LEU A 411 4.16 14.89 -12.01
N TYR A 412 4.62 15.61 -11.00
CA TYR A 412 5.00 15.03 -9.71
C TYR A 412 3.82 14.33 -9.02
N GLU A 413 2.69 15.02 -8.87
CA GLU A 413 1.51 14.44 -8.23
C GLU A 413 1.05 13.19 -8.97
N ARG A 414 1.08 13.18 -10.30
CA ARG A 414 0.76 12.01 -11.12
C ARG A 414 1.65 10.81 -10.78
N PHE A 415 2.97 11.00 -10.67
CA PHE A 415 3.89 9.89 -10.42
C PHE A 415 3.80 9.36 -8.99
N VAL A 416 3.64 10.26 -8.00
CA VAL A 416 3.41 9.87 -6.61
C VAL A 416 2.09 9.12 -6.46
N LEU A 417 1.02 9.57 -7.11
CA LEU A 417 -0.26 8.86 -7.11
C LEU A 417 -0.13 7.47 -7.72
N GLN A 418 0.53 7.34 -8.87
CA GLN A 418 0.73 6.05 -9.53
C GLN A 418 1.49 5.06 -8.64
N TYR A 419 2.63 5.50 -8.10
CA TYR A 419 3.44 4.68 -7.20
C TYR A 419 2.69 4.29 -5.92
N ALA A 420 1.96 5.22 -5.31
CA ALA A 420 1.17 4.94 -4.11
C ALA A 420 0.01 3.98 -4.39
N MET A 421 -0.59 4.01 -5.60
CA MET A 421 -1.59 3.03 -6.02
C MET A 421 -0.96 1.64 -6.17
N ASP A 422 0.23 1.54 -6.78
CA ASP A 422 0.93 0.27 -6.96
C ASP A 422 1.32 -0.37 -5.61
N ILE A 423 1.85 0.43 -4.66
CA ILE A 423 2.14 -0.05 -3.30
C ILE A 423 0.85 -0.41 -2.56
N GLY A 424 -0.18 0.44 -2.66
CA GLY A 424 -1.45 0.26 -1.96
C GLY A 424 -2.22 -1.00 -2.41
N ALA A 425 -1.89 -1.56 -3.57
CA ALA A 425 -2.40 -2.84 -4.02
C ALA A 425 -1.88 -4.04 -3.20
N SER A 426 -0.73 -3.90 -2.55
CA SER A 426 -0.08 -4.96 -1.77
C SER A 426 -0.65 -5.06 -0.36
N CYS A 427 -0.88 -6.30 0.10
CA CYS A 427 -1.43 -6.55 1.43
C CYS A 427 -0.56 -5.92 2.53
N GLY A 428 -1.18 -5.13 3.41
CA GLY A 428 -0.53 -4.50 4.56
C GLY A 428 0.21 -3.20 4.27
N MET A 429 0.27 -2.74 3.01
CA MET A 429 1.04 -1.54 2.62
C MET A 429 0.21 -0.25 2.53
N TRP A 430 -1.09 -0.30 2.85
CA TRP A 430 -2.00 0.85 2.78
C TRP A 430 -1.53 2.03 3.62
N GLN A 431 -0.87 1.79 4.77
CA GLN A 431 -0.36 2.85 5.65
C GLN A 431 0.68 3.72 4.95
N VAL A 432 1.58 3.07 4.20
CA VAL A 432 2.63 3.74 3.42
C VAL A 432 2.00 4.49 2.25
N ALA A 433 1.11 3.83 1.49
CA ALA A 433 0.41 4.45 0.36
C ALA A 433 -0.34 5.72 0.75
N VAL A 434 -1.06 5.67 1.87
CA VAL A 434 -1.83 6.80 2.39
C VAL A 434 -0.95 7.99 2.79
N ARG A 435 0.28 7.74 3.25
CA ARG A 435 1.25 8.80 3.55
C ARG A 435 1.79 9.48 2.31
N TYR A 436 1.97 8.76 1.20
CA TYR A 436 2.28 9.37 -0.09
C TYR A 436 1.10 10.21 -0.63
N TYR A 437 -0.13 9.74 -0.48
CA TYR A 437 -1.31 10.51 -0.89
C TYR A 437 -1.49 11.82 -0.12
N GLU A 438 -1.03 11.91 1.12
CA GLU A 438 -1.05 13.18 1.88
C GLU A 438 -0.17 14.27 1.26
N CYS A 439 0.84 13.90 0.47
CA CYS A 439 1.68 14.85 -0.27
C CYS A 439 1.04 15.33 -1.58
N CYS A 440 -0.11 14.78 -1.97
CA CYS A 440 -0.79 15.09 -3.24
C CYS A 440 -1.91 16.13 -3.03
N PRO A 441 -1.80 17.35 -3.59
CA PRO A 441 -2.74 18.43 -3.30
C PRO A 441 -4.12 18.28 -3.96
N GLN A 442 -4.23 17.77 -5.19
CA GLN A 442 -5.48 17.74 -5.95
C GLN A 442 -6.28 16.45 -5.70
N TYR A 443 -5.65 15.29 -5.94
CA TYR A 443 -6.34 14.00 -5.89
C TYR A 443 -6.02 13.18 -4.64
N GLY A 444 -5.08 13.62 -3.80
CA GLY A 444 -4.68 12.91 -2.59
C GLY A 444 -5.85 12.57 -1.66
N ALA A 445 -6.71 13.55 -1.37
CA ALA A 445 -7.86 13.34 -0.48
C ALA A 445 -8.89 12.34 -1.05
N GLN A 446 -9.02 12.26 -2.39
CA GLN A 446 -9.91 11.29 -3.04
C GLN A 446 -9.28 9.89 -3.04
N ALA A 447 -7.97 9.81 -3.32
CA ALA A 447 -7.21 8.56 -3.28
C ALA A 447 -7.25 7.93 -1.88
N ILE A 448 -7.01 8.71 -0.82
CA ILE A 448 -7.11 8.24 0.58
C ILE A 448 -8.50 7.66 0.86
N ARG A 449 -9.57 8.38 0.51
CA ARG A 449 -10.95 7.89 0.73
C ARG A 449 -11.21 6.58 0.01
N SER A 450 -10.78 6.47 -1.25
CA SER A 450 -10.95 5.26 -2.06
C SER A 450 -10.13 4.08 -1.52
N THR A 451 -8.88 4.29 -1.13
CA THR A 451 -8.02 3.22 -0.59
C THR A 451 -8.54 2.69 0.73
N LEU A 452 -8.89 3.58 1.67
CA LEU A 452 -9.41 3.17 2.98
C LEU A 452 -10.74 2.42 2.88
N ALA A 453 -11.61 2.78 1.93
CA ALA A 453 -12.89 2.11 1.71
C ALA A 453 -12.75 0.71 1.08
N ARG A 454 -11.64 0.44 0.39
CA ARG A 454 -11.40 -0.85 -0.32
C ARG A 454 -10.60 -1.85 0.50
N GLU A 455 -9.93 -1.41 1.55
CA GLU A 455 -9.07 -2.25 2.38
C GLU A 455 -9.88 -3.37 3.06
N PRO A 456 -9.46 -4.65 2.99
CA PRO A 456 -10.20 -5.76 3.58
C PRO A 456 -10.18 -5.69 5.12
N LEU A 457 -11.34 -5.90 5.77
CA LEU A 457 -11.56 -5.63 7.20
C LEU A 457 -11.67 -6.90 8.06
N GLU A 458 -10.77 -7.86 7.83
CA GLU A 458 -10.87 -9.21 8.42
C GLU A 458 -10.93 -9.23 9.96
N THR A 459 -10.23 -8.30 10.62
CA THR A 459 -10.07 -8.24 12.07
C THR A 459 -10.51 -6.89 12.66
N ASP A 460 -10.97 -6.92 13.91
CA ASP A 460 -11.32 -5.70 14.66
C ASP A 460 -10.09 -4.81 14.85
N PHE A 461 -8.92 -5.40 15.08
CA PHE A 461 -7.66 -4.67 15.22
C PHE A 461 -7.33 -3.83 13.97
N LYS A 462 -7.47 -4.42 12.78
CA LYS A 462 -7.24 -3.70 11.52
C LYS A 462 -8.25 -2.57 11.32
N THR A 463 -9.51 -2.80 11.71
CA THR A 463 -10.57 -1.79 11.66
C THR A 463 -10.25 -0.62 12.58
N GLU A 464 -9.88 -0.87 13.84
CA GLU A 464 -9.48 0.19 14.78
C GLU A 464 -8.29 1.00 14.23
N ARG A 465 -7.26 0.35 13.68
CA ARG A 465 -6.12 1.07 13.07
C ARG A 465 -6.51 1.99 11.90
N LEU A 466 -7.49 1.60 11.09
CA LEU A 466 -8.01 2.46 10.02
C LEU A 466 -8.79 3.65 10.60
N LEU A 467 -9.56 3.43 11.66
CA LEU A 467 -10.32 4.47 12.35
C LEU A 467 -9.40 5.46 13.09
N GLU A 468 -8.33 4.98 13.72
CA GLU A 468 -7.28 5.81 14.31
C GLU A 468 -6.67 6.76 13.29
N TYR A 469 -6.40 6.29 12.06
CA TYR A 469 -5.91 7.15 10.99
C TYR A 469 -6.95 8.21 10.57
N CYS A 470 -8.23 7.86 10.56
CA CYS A 470 -9.32 8.78 10.23
C CYS A 470 -9.59 9.82 11.32
N HIS A 471 -9.16 9.56 12.55
CA HIS A 471 -9.43 10.41 13.69
C HIS A 471 -8.90 11.83 13.49
N GLY A 472 -9.73 12.83 13.78
CA GLY A 472 -9.38 14.26 13.62
C GLY A 472 -9.42 14.79 12.19
N LYS A 473 -9.70 13.97 11.17
CA LYS A 473 -9.74 14.39 9.75
C LYS A 473 -11.19 14.52 9.24
N ALA A 474 -11.71 15.74 9.23
CA ALA A 474 -13.11 16.01 8.85
C ALA A 474 -13.51 15.46 7.46
N PHE A 475 -12.61 15.51 6.48
CA PHE A 475 -12.88 15.00 5.12
C PHE A 475 -13.06 13.47 5.05
N LEU A 476 -12.68 12.73 6.11
CA LEU A 476 -12.80 11.27 6.22
C LEU A 476 -14.03 10.82 7.02
N ALA A 477 -14.84 11.73 7.56
CA ALA A 477 -15.99 11.36 8.39
C ALA A 477 -17.00 10.44 7.69
N ARG A 478 -17.19 10.62 6.37
CA ARG A 478 -18.03 9.71 5.56
C ARG A 478 -17.40 8.32 5.44
N THR A 479 -16.11 8.27 5.12
CA THR A 479 -15.36 7.01 4.98
C THR A 479 -15.29 6.25 6.29
N GLN A 480 -15.16 6.95 7.43
CA GLN A 480 -15.20 6.35 8.77
C GLN A 480 -16.50 5.56 9.00
N ARG A 481 -17.64 6.15 8.61
CA ARG A 481 -18.94 5.48 8.69
C ARG A 481 -19.04 4.28 7.74
N GLU A 482 -18.51 4.40 6.52
CA GLU A 482 -18.49 3.31 5.53
C GLU A 482 -17.62 2.13 6.00
N ILE A 483 -16.46 2.39 6.62
CA ILE A 483 -15.59 1.34 7.20
C ILE A 483 -16.32 0.59 8.32
N MET A 484 -16.96 1.31 9.24
CA MET A 484 -17.72 0.69 10.34
C MET A 484 -18.88 -0.17 9.82
N ARG A 485 -19.57 0.30 8.77
CA ARG A 485 -20.62 -0.46 8.09
C ARG A 485 -20.10 -1.75 7.47
N HIS A 486 -19.03 -1.69 6.69
CA HIS A 486 -18.46 -2.89 6.06
C HIS A 486 -17.96 -3.91 7.09
N ARG A 487 -17.35 -3.46 8.20
CA ARG A 487 -16.97 -4.37 9.28
C ARG A 487 -18.19 -5.05 9.91
N ALA A 488 -19.28 -4.31 10.10
CA ALA A 488 -20.52 -4.88 10.61
C ALA A 488 -21.13 -5.91 9.65
N GLU A 489 -21.08 -5.67 8.33
CA GLU A 489 -21.52 -6.61 7.30
C GLU A 489 -20.69 -7.91 7.33
N GLU A 490 -19.37 -7.83 7.51
CA GLU A 490 -18.51 -9.01 7.67
C GLU A 490 -18.80 -9.79 8.96
N CYS A 491 -18.99 -9.10 10.10
CA CYS A 491 -19.38 -9.71 11.37
C CYS A 491 -20.74 -10.39 11.27
N HIS A 492 -21.69 -9.76 10.57
CA HIS A 492 -23.01 -10.33 10.29
C HIS A 492 -22.90 -11.61 9.46
N GLY A 493 -22.09 -11.64 8.41
CA GLY A 493 -21.84 -12.85 7.61
C GLY A 493 -21.28 -14.02 8.44
N LYS A 494 -20.50 -13.72 9.50
CA LYS A 494 -19.96 -14.71 10.46
C LYS A 494 -20.92 -15.03 11.62
N LYS A 495 -22.15 -14.52 11.61
CA LYS A 495 -23.17 -14.64 12.68
C LYS A 495 -22.73 -14.09 14.05
N MET A 496 -21.75 -13.17 14.07
CA MET A 496 -21.30 -12.47 15.27
C MET A 496 -22.12 -11.19 15.46
N TYR A 497 -23.39 -11.34 15.85
CA TYR A 497 -24.33 -10.21 15.90
C TYR A 497 -23.95 -9.13 16.90
N ALA A 498 -23.41 -9.51 18.05
CA ALA A 498 -22.95 -8.60 19.10
C ALA A 498 -21.92 -7.57 18.58
N ALA A 499 -20.90 -8.07 17.89
CA ALA A 499 -19.87 -7.25 17.29
C ALA A 499 -20.44 -6.37 16.17
N ALA A 500 -21.31 -6.92 15.32
CA ALA A 500 -21.95 -6.17 14.24
C ALA A 500 -22.76 -4.97 14.75
N ILE A 501 -23.58 -5.15 15.79
CA ILE A 501 -24.38 -4.07 16.39
C ILE A 501 -23.46 -2.98 16.96
N SER A 502 -22.39 -3.35 17.68
CA SER A 502 -21.45 -2.38 18.24
C SER A 502 -20.76 -1.53 17.17
N TRP A 503 -20.35 -2.14 16.06
CA TRP A 503 -19.76 -1.41 14.93
C TRP A 503 -20.76 -0.44 14.28
N LEU A 504 -22.02 -0.86 14.09
CA LEU A 504 -23.07 0.03 13.56
C LEU A 504 -23.42 1.18 14.50
N LEU A 505 -23.46 0.92 15.82
CA LEU A 505 -23.71 1.95 16.84
C LEU A 505 -22.65 3.04 16.81
N ARG A 506 -21.37 2.64 16.73
CA ARG A 506 -20.23 3.58 16.61
C ARG A 506 -20.29 4.39 15.30
N GLY A 507 -20.89 3.82 14.24
CA GLY A 507 -21.07 4.48 12.94
C GLY A 507 -22.34 5.32 12.80
N HIS A 508 -23.21 5.33 13.81
CA HIS A 508 -24.55 5.96 13.78
C HIS A 508 -25.47 5.46 12.65
N HIS A 509 -25.35 4.18 12.28
CA HIS A 509 -26.20 3.55 11.25
C HIS A 509 -27.45 2.92 11.86
N PHE A 510 -28.36 3.77 12.37
CA PHE A 510 -29.52 3.31 13.15
C PHE A 510 -30.51 2.45 12.35
N ASP A 511 -30.73 2.78 11.07
CA ASP A 511 -31.65 2.02 10.20
C ASP A 511 -31.16 0.56 9.98
N GLU A 512 -29.85 0.37 9.88
CA GLU A 512 -29.24 -0.95 9.70
C GLU A 512 -29.26 -1.77 11.00
N ILE A 513 -29.16 -1.11 12.16
CA ILE A 513 -29.32 -1.77 13.46
C ILE A 513 -30.73 -2.32 13.59
N ASP A 514 -31.74 -1.54 13.19
CA ASP A 514 -33.13 -1.96 13.28
C ASP A 514 -33.41 -3.18 12.39
N ALA A 515 -32.83 -3.22 11.19
CA ALA A 515 -32.91 -4.38 10.30
C ALA A 515 -32.15 -5.59 10.88
N LEU A 516 -30.97 -5.38 11.46
CA LEU A 516 -30.18 -6.45 12.09
C LEU A 516 -30.90 -7.03 13.32
N CYS A 517 -31.61 -6.21 14.09
CA CYS A 517 -32.45 -6.67 15.19
C CYS A 517 -33.56 -7.61 14.70
N ASP A 518 -34.20 -7.32 13.57
CA ASP A 518 -35.23 -8.23 13.02
C ASP A 518 -34.63 -9.56 12.57
N VAL A 519 -33.44 -9.55 11.96
CA VAL A 519 -32.72 -10.76 11.55
C VAL A 519 -32.31 -11.59 12.78
N LEU A 520 -31.80 -10.93 13.82
CA LEU A 520 -31.41 -11.60 15.07
C LEU A 520 -32.61 -12.30 15.73
N LEU A 521 -33.76 -11.62 15.81
CA LEU A 521 -34.97 -12.18 16.38
C LEU A 521 -35.49 -13.38 15.56
N LYS A 522 -35.43 -13.29 14.24
CA LYS A 522 -35.80 -14.40 13.35
C LYS A 522 -34.87 -15.61 13.53
N GLU A 523 -33.55 -15.40 13.64
CA GLU A 523 -32.60 -16.50 13.87
C GLU A 523 -32.82 -17.15 15.24
N CYS A 524 -33.23 -16.38 16.27
CA CYS A 524 -33.62 -16.92 17.57
C CYS A 524 -34.89 -17.78 17.48
N ASP A 525 -35.90 -17.35 16.72
CA ASP A 525 -37.12 -18.13 16.46
C ASP A 525 -36.81 -19.43 15.71
N ASP A 526 -35.99 -19.36 14.65
CA ASP A 526 -35.65 -20.51 13.81
C ASP A 526 -34.84 -21.57 14.59
N ARG A 527 -33.89 -21.14 15.44
CA ARG A 527 -33.03 -22.04 16.23
C ARG A 527 -33.65 -22.48 17.55
N HIS A 528 -34.78 -21.89 17.97
CA HIS A 528 -35.36 -22.07 19.31
C HIS A 528 -34.33 -21.84 20.44
N ALA A 529 -33.33 -21.01 20.19
CA ALA A 529 -32.20 -20.77 21.07
C ALA A 529 -31.94 -19.28 21.20
N LEU A 530 -31.92 -18.79 22.44
CA LEU A 530 -31.73 -17.39 22.76
C LEU A 530 -30.25 -16.99 22.82
N THR A 531 -29.33 -17.92 22.58
CA THR A 531 -27.88 -17.67 22.68
C THR A 531 -27.41 -16.46 21.85
N PRO A 532 -27.89 -16.19 20.62
CA PRO A 532 -27.44 -15.01 19.86
C PRO A 532 -27.88 -13.69 20.52
N LEU A 533 -29.06 -13.70 21.16
CA LEU A 533 -29.60 -12.56 21.89
C LEU A 533 -28.83 -12.33 23.21
N HIS A 534 -28.46 -13.40 23.91
CA HIS A 534 -27.66 -13.31 25.14
C HIS A 534 -26.28 -12.72 24.87
N GLU A 535 -25.60 -13.23 23.84
CA GLU A 535 -24.27 -12.74 23.43
C GLU A 535 -24.32 -11.27 22.98
N ALA A 536 -25.35 -10.89 22.21
CA ALA A 536 -25.54 -9.51 21.76
C ALA A 536 -25.72 -8.53 22.93
N VAL A 537 -26.57 -8.87 23.90
CA VAL A 537 -26.85 -7.97 25.02
C VAL A 537 -25.70 -7.93 26.03
N GLN A 538 -25.06 -9.05 26.35
CA GLN A 538 -23.91 -9.07 27.27
C GLN A 538 -22.76 -8.20 26.75
N PHE A 539 -22.53 -8.21 25.44
CA PHE A 539 -21.52 -7.37 24.81
C PHE A 539 -21.88 -5.87 24.88
N LEU A 540 -23.16 -5.53 24.74
CA LEU A 540 -23.68 -4.16 24.85
C LEU A 540 -23.66 -3.63 26.29
N GLU A 541 -24.01 -4.46 27.28
CA GLU A 541 -23.95 -4.12 28.71
C GLU A 541 -22.53 -3.77 29.15
N THR A 542 -21.52 -4.40 28.54
CA THR A 542 -20.10 -4.10 28.76
C THR A 542 -19.70 -2.73 28.20
N ARG A 543 -20.48 -2.15 27.27
CA ARG A 543 -20.21 -0.88 26.57
C ARG A 543 -21.38 0.10 26.69
N SER A 544 -21.64 0.52 27.94
CA SER A 544 -22.74 1.42 28.31
C SER A 544 -22.59 2.87 27.81
N ASP A 545 -21.48 3.21 27.15
CA ASP A 545 -21.17 4.51 26.56
C ASP A 545 -21.91 4.80 25.24
N LEU A 546 -22.51 3.78 24.61
CA LEU A 546 -23.18 3.90 23.32
C LEU A 546 -24.67 4.24 23.47
N VAL A 547 -25.16 5.19 22.67
CA VAL A 547 -26.58 5.55 22.61
C VAL A 547 -27.35 4.41 21.94
N HIS A 548 -28.35 3.85 22.63
CA HIS A 548 -29.12 2.72 22.15
C HIS A 548 -30.32 3.19 21.29
N PRO A 549 -30.47 2.68 20.05
CA PRO A 549 -31.70 2.80 19.29
C PRO A 549 -32.89 2.25 20.09
N ARG A 550 -34.07 2.83 19.89
CA ARG A 550 -35.27 2.45 20.67
C ARG A 550 -35.61 0.98 20.52
N LYS A 551 -35.45 0.42 19.33
CA LYS A 551 -35.67 -1.01 19.05
C LYS A 551 -34.62 -1.91 19.69
N LEU A 552 -33.36 -1.49 19.73
CA LEU A 552 -32.31 -2.22 20.44
C LEU A 552 -32.57 -2.25 21.95
N ALA A 553 -32.96 -1.11 22.53
CA ALA A 553 -33.37 -1.04 23.94
C ALA A 553 -34.56 -1.95 24.23
N TRP A 554 -35.50 -2.05 23.28
CA TRP A 554 -36.61 -3.00 23.36
C TRP A 554 -36.13 -4.45 23.40
N VAL A 555 -35.22 -4.83 22.50
CA VAL A 555 -34.67 -6.20 22.40
C VAL A 555 -33.90 -6.59 23.67
N VAL A 556 -33.15 -5.66 24.27
CA VAL A 556 -32.50 -5.85 25.58
C VAL A 556 -33.52 -6.16 26.66
N LYS A 557 -34.62 -5.40 26.74
CA LYS A 557 -35.70 -5.66 27.71
C LYS A 557 -36.48 -6.93 27.43
N TYR A 558 -36.60 -7.33 26.16
CA TYR A 558 -37.17 -8.62 25.79
C TYR A 558 -36.31 -9.78 26.31
N ARG A 559 -34.97 -9.72 26.17
CA ARG A 559 -34.07 -10.71 26.78
C ARG A 559 -34.26 -10.82 28.29
N GLU A 560 -34.28 -9.69 28.99
CA GLU A 560 -34.47 -9.67 30.45
C GLU A 560 -35.79 -10.34 30.84
N LEU A 561 -36.86 -10.11 30.08
CA LEU A 561 -38.14 -10.79 30.31
C LEU A 561 -38.02 -12.30 30.12
N VAL A 562 -37.34 -12.76 29.08
CA VAL A 562 -37.19 -14.20 28.80
C VAL A 562 -36.35 -14.89 29.87
N LEU A 563 -35.27 -14.26 30.35
CA LEU A 563 -34.50 -14.77 31.49
C LEU A 563 -35.35 -14.93 32.76
N ILE A 564 -36.17 -13.92 33.06
CA ILE A 564 -37.10 -13.98 34.20
C ILE A 564 -38.13 -15.11 33.99
N GLN A 565 -38.52 -15.42 32.75
CA GLN A 565 -39.43 -16.53 32.46
C GLN A 565 -38.76 -17.89 32.67
N ASP A 566 -37.50 -18.06 32.25
CA ASP A 566 -36.74 -19.28 32.54
C ASP A 566 -36.59 -19.49 34.05
N ASP A 567 -36.31 -18.42 34.80
CA ASP A 567 -36.28 -18.43 36.26
C ASP A 567 -37.65 -18.84 36.85
N LEU A 568 -38.76 -18.32 36.32
CA LEU A 568 -40.11 -18.72 36.73
C LEU A 568 -40.41 -20.18 36.45
N GLU A 569 -40.04 -20.69 35.27
CA GLU A 569 -40.25 -22.09 34.92
C GLU A 569 -39.39 -23.02 35.78
N SER A 570 -38.15 -22.64 36.09
CA SER A 570 -37.28 -23.39 37.00
C SER A 570 -37.83 -23.42 38.44
N LEU A 571 -38.30 -22.29 38.97
CA LEU A 571 -38.90 -22.21 40.31
C LEU A 571 -40.21 -23.01 40.38
N ARG A 572 -41.02 -23.03 39.32
CA ARG A 572 -42.20 -23.89 39.24
C ARG A 572 -41.84 -25.38 39.27
N GLN A 573 -40.81 -25.80 38.54
CA GLN A 573 -40.33 -27.19 38.57
C GLN A 573 -39.74 -27.57 39.93
N VAL A 574 -39.08 -26.64 40.63
CA VAL A 574 -38.60 -26.86 42.00
C VAL A 574 -39.77 -27.01 42.97
N LEU A 575 -40.80 -26.16 42.85
CA LEU A 575 -42.02 -26.26 43.67
C LEU A 575 -42.80 -27.56 43.41
N GLU A 576 -42.85 -28.03 42.16
CA GLU A 576 -43.46 -29.33 41.82
C GLU A 576 -42.68 -30.52 42.39
N LYS A 577 -41.34 -30.41 42.49
CA LYS A 577 -40.49 -31.44 43.12
C LYS A 577 -40.53 -31.37 44.64
N ASP A 578 -40.49 -30.18 45.22
CA ASP A 578 -40.50 -29.97 46.68
C ASP A 578 -41.89 -30.19 47.29
N ALA A 579 -42.98 -30.20 46.50
CA ALA A 579 -44.30 -30.67 46.94
C ALA A 579 -44.32 -32.16 47.39
N SER A 580 -43.24 -32.91 47.12
CA SER A 580 -43.06 -34.30 47.54
C SER A 580 -42.22 -34.47 48.83
N LEU A 581 -41.65 -33.39 49.38
CA LEU A 581 -40.83 -33.39 50.59
C LEU A 581 -41.47 -32.45 51.64
N ASP A 582 -41.68 -32.95 52.85
CA ASP A 582 -42.57 -32.40 53.88
C ASP A 582 -42.00 -31.17 54.64
N ASP A 583 -41.39 -30.21 53.93
CA ASP A 583 -40.69 -29.06 54.49
C ASP A 583 -41.48 -27.75 54.25
N GLN A 584 -42.50 -27.52 55.09
CA GLN A 584 -43.50 -26.45 54.91
C GLN A 584 -42.91 -25.02 54.91
N GLU A 585 -41.85 -24.78 55.68
CA GLU A 585 -41.21 -23.45 55.76
C GLU A 585 -40.47 -23.09 54.46
N LYS A 586 -39.79 -24.08 53.87
CA LYS A 586 -39.10 -23.92 52.59
C LYS A 586 -40.09 -23.72 51.44
N HIS A 587 -41.16 -24.51 51.41
CA HIS A 587 -42.22 -24.37 50.42
C HIS A 587 -42.90 -22.99 50.46
N GLN A 588 -43.14 -22.44 51.67
CA GLN A 588 -43.70 -21.10 51.83
C GLN A 588 -42.74 -19.99 51.39
N ALA A 589 -41.43 -20.17 51.58
CA ALA A 589 -40.41 -19.24 51.09
C ALA A 589 -40.33 -19.24 49.55
N ASP A 590 -40.32 -20.43 48.93
CA ASP A 590 -40.27 -20.60 47.47
C ASP A 590 -41.53 -20.04 46.79
N CYS A 591 -42.71 -20.17 47.40
CA CYS A 591 -43.95 -19.55 46.91
C CYS A 591 -43.90 -18.01 46.93
N LYS A 592 -43.28 -17.42 47.95
CA LYS A 592 -43.08 -15.96 48.02
C LYS A 592 -42.07 -15.50 46.97
N GLN A 593 -41.02 -16.27 46.75
CA GLN A 593 -40.00 -15.99 45.73
C GLN A 593 -40.60 -16.08 44.31
N LEU A 594 -41.37 -17.13 44.02
CA LEU A 594 -42.10 -17.26 42.74
C LEU A 594 -43.01 -16.06 42.48
N ARG A 595 -43.79 -15.63 43.48
CA ARG A 595 -44.67 -14.47 43.38
C ARG A 595 -43.91 -13.17 43.11
N PHE A 596 -42.74 -12.99 43.75
CA PHE A 596 -41.89 -11.82 43.52
C PHE A 596 -41.36 -11.78 42.08
N VAL A 597 -40.83 -12.90 41.59
CA VAL A 597 -40.31 -13.01 40.22
C VAL A 597 -41.43 -12.81 39.19
N ALA A 598 -42.63 -13.33 39.45
CA ALA A 598 -43.78 -13.16 38.56
C ALA A 598 -44.20 -11.69 38.45
N LEU A 599 -44.15 -10.96 39.57
CA LEU A 599 -44.48 -9.53 39.63
C LEU A 599 -43.46 -8.68 38.87
N GLU A 600 -42.18 -9.04 38.92
CA GLU A 600 -41.15 -8.43 38.08
C GLU A 600 -41.35 -8.75 36.58
N ALA A 601 -41.72 -9.98 36.23
CA ALA A 601 -42.07 -10.34 34.84
C ALA A 601 -43.23 -9.49 34.31
N ALA A 602 -44.28 -9.29 35.12
CA ALA A 602 -45.44 -8.47 34.78
C ALA A 602 -45.07 -7.00 34.54
N LYS A 603 -44.16 -6.42 35.35
CA LYS A 603 -43.65 -5.05 35.15
C LYS A 603 -42.85 -4.91 33.85
N ARG A 604 -42.01 -5.89 33.50
CA ARG A 604 -41.23 -5.86 32.26
C ARG A 604 -42.11 -6.03 31.03
N LEU A 605 -43.13 -6.88 31.10
CA LEU A 605 -44.16 -7.00 30.06
C LEU A 605 -44.93 -5.70 29.86
N ASP A 606 -45.37 -5.03 30.93
CA ASP A 606 -46.04 -3.74 30.84
C ASP A 606 -45.18 -2.70 30.10
N TRP A 607 -43.88 -2.64 30.40
CA TRP A 607 -42.96 -1.76 29.69
C TRP A 607 -42.84 -2.10 28.20
N LEU A 608 -42.68 -3.39 27.85
CA LEU A 608 -42.56 -3.84 26.46
C LEU A 608 -43.84 -3.54 25.65
N LEU A 609 -45.02 -3.72 26.25
CA LEU A 609 -46.32 -3.47 25.62
C LEU A 609 -46.61 -1.99 25.39
N ARG A 610 -46.03 -1.08 26.19
CA ARG A 610 -46.18 0.38 26.01
C ARG A 610 -45.30 0.97 24.92
N SER A 611 -44.28 0.23 24.50
CA SER A 611 -43.36 0.70 23.47
C SER A 611 -43.96 0.58 22.07
N ASN A 612 -43.89 1.65 21.28
CA ASN A 612 -44.39 1.65 19.90
C ASN A 612 -43.44 0.97 18.91
N ASP A 613 -42.18 0.73 19.32
CA ASP A 613 -41.10 0.22 18.47
C ASP A 613 -40.98 -1.32 18.51
N ALA A 614 -42.02 -2.00 19.03
CA ALA A 614 -42.03 -3.45 19.19
C ALA A 614 -41.97 -4.19 17.84
N PRO A 615 -41.03 -5.13 17.65
CA PRO A 615 -40.93 -5.98 16.46
C PRO A 615 -42.23 -6.75 16.20
N LYS A 616 -42.71 -6.72 14.95
CA LYS A 616 -44.00 -7.32 14.57
C LYS A 616 -44.06 -8.82 14.82
N VAL A 617 -42.93 -9.51 14.67
CA VAL A 617 -42.78 -10.97 14.78
C VAL A 617 -43.10 -11.48 16.19
N LEU A 618 -42.76 -10.70 17.22
CA LEU A 618 -42.86 -11.13 18.62
C LEU A 618 -44.22 -10.81 19.27
N ARG A 619 -45.15 -10.19 18.54
CA ARG A 619 -46.47 -9.78 19.07
C ARG A 619 -47.27 -10.97 19.58
N SER A 620 -47.25 -12.09 18.87
CA SER A 620 -47.95 -13.31 19.28
C SER A 620 -47.29 -13.95 20.50
N GLN A 621 -45.96 -14.03 20.54
CA GLN A 621 -45.20 -14.61 21.65
C GLN A 621 -45.43 -13.82 22.95
N ILE A 622 -45.38 -12.49 22.90
CA ILE A 622 -45.63 -11.63 24.07
C ILE A 622 -47.08 -11.78 24.57
N LEU A 623 -48.05 -11.89 23.66
CA LEU A 623 -49.45 -12.14 24.05
C LEU A 623 -49.65 -13.52 24.66
N GLN A 624 -48.95 -14.55 24.17
CA GLN A 624 -48.97 -15.90 24.79
C GLN A 624 -48.35 -15.88 26.19
N GLN A 625 -47.23 -15.18 26.37
CA GLN A 625 -46.58 -15.02 27.68
C GLN A 625 -47.48 -14.24 28.65
N THR A 626 -48.16 -13.21 28.15
CA THR A 626 -49.15 -12.45 28.91
C THR A 626 -50.33 -13.34 29.32
N GLU A 627 -50.84 -14.18 28.41
CA GLU A 627 -51.91 -15.16 28.72
C GLU A 627 -51.48 -16.11 29.86
N ARG A 628 -50.24 -16.60 29.85
CA ARG A 628 -49.71 -17.50 30.88
C ARG A 628 -49.69 -16.85 32.27
N LEU A 629 -49.24 -15.60 32.38
CA LEU A 629 -49.20 -14.88 33.66
C LEU A 629 -50.59 -14.41 34.12
N LEU A 630 -51.51 -14.13 33.19
CA LEU A 630 -52.91 -13.80 33.52
C LEU A 630 -53.71 -15.01 34.05
N LYS A 631 -53.22 -16.24 33.88
CA LYS A 631 -53.87 -17.44 34.43
C LYS A 631 -53.54 -17.65 35.91
N GLU A 632 -52.49 -17.05 36.44
CA GLU A 632 -52.09 -17.18 37.84
C GLU A 632 -53.08 -16.48 38.78
N SER A 633 -53.40 -17.15 39.90
CA SER A 633 -54.27 -16.65 40.96
C SER A 633 -53.55 -16.78 42.30
N PRO A 634 -53.39 -15.70 43.11
CA PRO A 634 -53.87 -14.33 42.92
C PRO A 634 -53.14 -13.56 41.81
N THR A 635 -53.83 -12.57 41.21
CA THR A 635 -53.29 -11.76 40.10
C THR A 635 -51.94 -11.12 40.40
N VAL A 636 -51.04 -11.25 39.43
CA VAL A 636 -49.68 -10.69 39.47
C VAL A 636 -49.60 -9.29 38.85
N PHE A 637 -50.59 -8.91 38.05
CA PHE A 637 -50.70 -7.58 37.44
C PHE A 637 -51.44 -6.58 38.33
N GLU A 638 -50.90 -5.38 38.47
CA GLU A 638 -51.61 -4.23 39.04
C GLU A 638 -52.64 -3.68 38.06
N SER A 639 -53.63 -2.92 38.56
CA SER A 639 -54.69 -2.33 37.74
C SER A 639 -54.13 -1.49 36.57
N ARG A 640 -53.05 -0.73 36.80
CA ARG A 640 -52.33 0.07 35.79
C ARG A 640 -51.75 -0.75 34.63
N HIS A 641 -51.24 -1.96 34.91
CA HIS A 641 -50.64 -2.82 33.90
C HIS A 641 -51.73 -3.41 33.00
N LEU A 642 -52.90 -3.75 33.58
CA LEU A 642 -54.05 -4.26 32.84
C LEU A 642 -54.67 -3.21 31.91
N TYR A 643 -54.75 -1.95 32.32
CA TYR A 643 -55.18 -0.84 31.43
C TYR A 643 -54.19 -0.62 30.27
N SER A 644 -52.89 -0.77 30.53
CA SER A 644 -51.85 -0.63 29.50
C SER A 644 -51.94 -1.76 28.47
N LEU A 645 -52.20 -2.98 28.93
CA LEU A 645 -52.48 -4.13 28.07
C LEU A 645 -53.74 -3.93 27.23
N LEU A 646 -54.83 -3.43 27.82
CA LEU A 646 -56.06 -3.10 27.07
C LEU A 646 -55.79 -2.06 25.97
N THR A 647 -54.99 -1.05 26.28
CA THR A 647 -54.58 -0.01 25.33
C THR A 647 -53.76 -0.61 24.18
N TYR A 648 -52.84 -1.52 24.48
CA TYR A 648 -52.06 -2.23 23.47
C TYR A 648 -52.92 -3.10 22.55
N LEU A 649 -53.91 -3.84 23.09
CA LEU A 649 -54.85 -4.62 22.29
C LEU A 649 -55.68 -3.73 21.34
N GLN A 650 -56.10 -2.54 21.81
CA GLN A 650 -56.79 -1.56 20.97
C GLN A 650 -55.86 -0.97 19.89
N GLN A 651 -54.57 -0.80 20.17
CA GLN A 651 -53.59 -0.37 19.18
C GLN A 651 -53.36 -1.45 18.12
N LEU A 652 -53.31 -2.73 18.50
CA LEU A 652 -53.22 -3.84 17.55
C LEU A 652 -54.43 -3.90 16.59
N ASP A 653 -55.63 -3.60 17.07
CA ASP A 653 -56.83 -3.53 16.23
C ASP A 653 -56.85 -2.36 15.25
N ARG A 654 -56.09 -1.30 15.56
CA ARG A 654 -55.95 -0.10 14.72
C ARG A 654 -54.71 -0.13 13.83
N ALA A 655 -53.86 -1.15 13.95
CA ALA A 655 -52.64 -1.28 13.16
C ALA A 655 -52.96 -1.59 11.69
N PHE A 656 -52.18 -1.02 10.77
CA PHE A 656 -52.35 -1.23 9.33
C PHE A 656 -52.20 -2.72 8.92
N ASP A 657 -51.35 -3.48 9.62
CA ASP A 657 -51.07 -4.90 9.33
C ASP A 657 -52.07 -5.86 10.02
N ARG A 658 -53.21 -5.35 10.49
CA ARG A 658 -54.25 -6.14 11.19
C ARG A 658 -54.56 -7.45 10.48
N HIS A 659 -54.68 -7.40 9.16
CA HIS A 659 -55.06 -8.55 8.34
C HIS A 659 -53.96 -9.62 8.32
N GLU A 660 -52.68 -9.26 8.32
CA GLU A 660 -51.57 -10.22 8.35
C GLU A 660 -51.46 -10.92 9.71
N PHE A 661 -51.66 -10.19 10.82
CA PHE A 661 -51.57 -10.76 12.16
C PHE A 661 -52.73 -11.72 12.48
N TYR A 662 -53.96 -11.36 12.09
CA TYR A 662 -55.16 -12.16 12.36
C TYR A 662 -55.50 -13.20 11.27
N GLN A 663 -54.75 -13.25 10.17
CA GLN A 663 -54.86 -14.34 9.18
C GLN A 663 -54.60 -15.72 9.80
N VAL A 664 -53.76 -15.78 10.85
CA VAL A 664 -53.57 -16.99 11.65
C VAL A 664 -54.68 -17.05 12.70
N SER A 665 -55.64 -17.98 12.54
CA SER A 665 -56.78 -18.16 13.44
C SER A 665 -56.39 -18.32 14.91
N ALA A 666 -55.21 -18.90 15.19
CA ALA A 666 -54.66 -19.04 16.52
C ALA A 666 -54.41 -17.68 17.23
N ASN A 667 -54.03 -16.63 16.49
CA ASN A 667 -53.78 -15.29 17.04
C ASN A 667 -55.08 -14.56 17.37
N GLN A 668 -56.14 -14.78 16.58
CA GLN A 668 -57.46 -14.23 16.86
C GLN A 668 -58.04 -14.83 18.15
N HIS A 669 -57.96 -16.15 18.30
CA HIS A 669 -58.38 -16.82 19.54
C HIS A 669 -57.51 -16.45 20.75
N LEU A 670 -56.20 -16.24 20.54
CA LEU A 670 -55.30 -15.79 21.61
C LEU A 670 -55.74 -14.43 22.16
N LYS A 671 -56.10 -13.49 21.28
CA LYS A 671 -56.60 -12.18 21.68
C LYS A 671 -57.89 -12.28 22.50
N GLU A 672 -58.88 -13.02 22.01
CA GLU A 672 -60.18 -13.22 22.71
C GLU A 672 -59.98 -13.82 24.11
N ARG A 673 -59.06 -14.78 24.24
CA ARG A 673 -58.69 -15.35 25.54
C ARG A 673 -58.07 -14.32 26.48
N VAL A 674 -57.11 -13.53 26.00
CA VAL A 674 -56.47 -12.48 26.80
C VAL A 674 -57.50 -11.43 27.23
N GLU A 675 -58.40 -10.98 26.35
CA GLU A 675 -59.48 -10.04 26.68
C GLU A 675 -60.41 -10.58 27.79
N SER A 676 -60.78 -11.87 27.72
CA SER A 676 -61.62 -12.50 28.74
C SER A 676 -60.93 -12.57 30.12
N LEU A 677 -59.61 -12.81 30.13
CA LEU A 677 -58.81 -12.90 31.35
C LEU A 677 -58.53 -11.52 31.98
N ILE A 678 -58.44 -10.45 31.18
CA ILE A 678 -58.28 -9.09 31.70
C ILE A 678 -59.46 -8.70 32.59
N GLY A 679 -60.69 -9.02 32.19
CA GLY A 679 -61.89 -8.70 32.98
C GLY A 679 -61.89 -9.34 34.37
N ARG A 680 -61.53 -10.63 34.46
CA ARG A 680 -61.38 -11.34 35.73
C ARG A 680 -60.28 -10.74 36.59
N ASN A 681 -59.10 -10.54 36.00
CA ASN A 681 -57.93 -10.11 36.74
C ASN A 681 -58.00 -8.64 37.18
N LEU A 682 -58.72 -7.79 36.45
CA LEU A 682 -58.97 -6.40 36.86
C LEU A 682 -59.84 -6.35 38.12
N ALA A 683 -60.88 -7.19 38.19
CA ALA A 683 -61.72 -7.29 39.37
C ALA A 683 -60.93 -7.78 40.61
N GLU A 684 -60.07 -8.79 40.43
CA GLU A 684 -59.20 -9.30 41.49
C GLU A 684 -58.13 -8.27 41.92
N ALA A 685 -57.47 -7.59 40.99
CA ALA A 685 -56.47 -6.55 41.28
C ALA A 685 -57.09 -5.36 42.02
N MET A 686 -58.29 -4.91 41.61
CA MET A 686 -59.02 -3.83 42.31
C MET A 686 -59.42 -4.23 43.73
N LEU A 687 -59.80 -5.49 43.97
CA LEU A 687 -60.10 -5.99 45.31
C LEU A 687 -58.82 -6.05 46.17
N GLN A 688 -57.69 -6.47 45.61
CA GLN A 688 -56.39 -6.48 46.30
C GLN A 688 -55.87 -5.07 46.62
N GLU A 689 -56.01 -4.13 45.70
CA GLU A 689 -55.66 -2.72 45.92
C GLU A 689 -56.59 -2.06 46.96
N ALA A 690 -57.90 -2.36 46.95
CA ALA A 690 -58.85 -1.84 47.93
C ALA A 690 -58.62 -2.40 49.35
N THR A 691 -58.20 -3.66 49.45
CA THR A 691 -57.85 -4.32 50.72
C THR A 691 -56.49 -3.85 51.26
N ALA A 692 -55.52 -3.60 50.38
CA ALA A 692 -54.23 -3.00 50.76
C ALA A 692 -54.33 -1.51 51.14
N SER A 693 -55.27 -0.77 50.52
CA SER A 693 -55.51 0.66 50.79
C SER A 693 -56.35 0.93 52.06
N GLY A 694 -56.68 -0.11 52.83
CA GLY A 694 -57.25 0.06 54.17
C GLY A 694 -58.72 0.50 54.23
N CYS A 695 -59.56 0.14 53.25
CA CYS A 695 -61.01 0.40 53.33
C CYS A 695 -61.77 -0.82 53.89
N GLY A 696 -61.65 -1.05 55.20
CA GLY A 696 -62.38 -2.12 55.90
C GLY A 696 -63.87 -1.82 56.01
N LEU A 697 -64.71 -2.53 55.25
CA LEU A 697 -66.15 -2.61 55.51
C LEU A 697 -66.39 -3.53 56.73
N LYS A 698 -66.64 -2.92 57.90
CA LYS A 698 -67.23 -3.62 59.04
C LYS A 698 -68.68 -3.98 58.72
N LEU A 699 -68.95 -5.25 58.43
CA LEU A 699 -70.29 -5.83 58.51
C LEU A 699 -70.71 -5.89 59.99
N GLN A 700 -71.53 -4.93 60.43
CA GLN A 700 -72.26 -5.06 61.70
C GLN A 700 -73.63 -5.66 61.44
N ASN A 701 -73.85 -6.82 62.07
CA ASN A 701 -75.16 -7.39 62.36
C ASN A 701 -76.04 -6.36 63.08
N GLY A 702 -77.26 -6.15 62.58
CA GLY A 702 -78.25 -5.31 63.24
C GLY A 702 -79.64 -5.58 62.69
N GLN A 703 -80.42 -6.33 63.44
CA GLN A 703 -81.84 -6.61 63.22
C GLN A 703 -82.69 -5.31 63.20
N GLY A 704 -83.71 -5.29 62.34
CA GLY A 704 -85.06 -4.89 62.73
C GLY A 704 -85.44 -3.39 62.76
N LYS A 705 -86.26 -3.04 61.75
CA LYS A 705 -87.47 -2.17 61.80
C LYS A 705 -87.36 -0.63 61.74
N VAL A 706 -87.93 -0.15 60.62
CA VAL A 706 -89.06 0.80 60.46
C VAL A 706 -88.82 2.32 60.57
N ALA A 707 -88.93 2.93 59.37
CA ALA A 707 -89.63 4.15 58.96
C ALA A 707 -89.17 5.56 59.39
N GLY A 708 -89.16 6.44 58.38
CA GLY A 708 -89.27 7.90 58.57
C GLY A 708 -88.73 8.74 57.42
N THR A 709 -89.53 8.88 56.35
CA THR A 709 -89.75 10.10 55.53
C THR A 709 -88.62 11.12 55.26
N GLN A 710 -88.32 11.31 53.96
CA GLN A 710 -87.73 12.47 53.24
C GLN A 710 -88.28 13.86 53.70
N PRO A 711 -87.78 15.06 53.25
CA PRO A 711 -87.02 15.36 52.01
C PRO A 711 -85.93 16.49 52.01
N PHE A 712 -85.12 16.49 50.92
CA PHE A 712 -84.54 17.60 50.14
C PHE A 712 -83.79 18.79 50.77
N LEU A 713 -82.64 19.15 50.18
CA LEU A 713 -82.29 20.55 49.87
C LEU A 713 -81.35 20.61 48.64
N ILE A 714 -81.86 21.26 47.60
CA ILE A 714 -81.18 21.72 46.39
C ILE A 714 -80.47 23.04 46.72
N ALA A 715 -79.27 23.27 46.21
CA ALA A 715 -78.74 24.62 46.05
C ALA A 715 -77.87 24.70 44.78
N ASP A 716 -78.43 25.39 43.79
CA ASP A 716 -77.79 25.78 42.54
C ASP A 716 -76.65 26.78 42.76
N ALA A 717 -75.63 26.64 41.91
CA ALA A 717 -74.56 27.60 41.73
C ALA A 717 -75.04 28.78 40.87
N SER A 718 -74.73 30.01 41.31
CA SER A 718 -74.76 31.20 40.46
C SER A 718 -73.42 31.92 40.51
N MET A 719 -72.99 32.34 39.32
CA MET A 719 -71.79 33.13 39.05
C MET A 719 -71.87 34.53 39.66
N ALA A 720 -70.73 35.01 40.18
CA ALA A 720 -70.12 36.29 39.81
C ALA A 720 -68.76 36.45 40.51
N SER A 721 -67.76 36.86 39.72
CA SER A 721 -66.39 37.32 40.06
C SER A 721 -65.47 36.36 40.81
#